data_AF-A0A1Q7SCP4-F1
#
_entry.id   AF-A0A1Q7SCP4-F1
#
_cell.length_a   1.000
_cell.length_b   1.000
_cell.length_c   1.000
_cell.angle_alpha   90.00
_cell.angle_beta   90.00
_cell.angle_gamma   90.00
#
_symmetry.space_group_name_H-M   'P 1'
#
loop_
_entity.id
_entity.type
_entity.pdbx_description
1 polymer ?
#
loop_
_entity_poly.entity_id
_entity_poly.type
_entity_poly.pdbx_seq_one_letter_code
_entity_poly.pdbx_strand_id
1 'polypeptide(L)'
;MVIAPTRAACETIELAMGLEIDTLLAREHGDDIRRLAVSGRGFGIVAGTGTGKTLAIRPIAATVLAAPLKVGVVNREREATPETPTWNVVIVTTGIARRWFEDGLITARDTLVVDEIHQTSAELELCLALGKRAGCRFVWLSATVDPSFYARYLGSVEVLETRAFDPAKAARVSVLPQQPLQFLDDRFMKRVLRERRGVAVFVPTRAEVEQIAKEVGSRWQGLPTAFYHGGEPIRVIRPFLDGHVRRPFLLAMTAAGQSALNIRGLDTVVIYDARYANVVERGRNVLTRLYLGANEILQMAGRVHGRVDAGEVYILSDRDLVFEQLQPTPPEFQLAGDAERVAITCAALGVDARDLDLPVPLDRKAYREAVELLTGRGLIEHGRLTQYGREVEAMPVERPWGELLYHADAELIPMVAVAANIESLHRMTREERDLRGLVVSGSDHLTAYNVYAEAVNKHGYPGEVYGLPRHLFRDSVDTWAEGRGVLVKAIEDVALGTASVYRQLELPLPERLPYAGDKTLGAFADLVAKIMPFDLVIDEETADGREARVSRGSVCGSWGGVAGTLRYFADRFGVPRASIEGTTLPERALRRHARRGAPTVVFERQRRREGLMVVRTVEYFGFVLERDVEPLADPFPEQLADAARGALVQALLAGETPHPDQGPLRRALERVGFYWRRSGGGLAGTATDHVAALVASQLARVGSWEEFLGTRLTLDVDAMIPEGERRALEALPSSVHLYGDRVPVDYEVERGVGVVRLRLKEGQARRLQPSDVPSFDRPVRFTVLRGKREALRSDSLDDLRRGLSGLSRGERQRLVRRGRRGRRR
;
A
#
# COMPACT_ATOMS: atom_id res chain seq x y z
N MET A 1 0.66 30.41 -2.54
CA MET A 1 1.35 29.30 -1.85
C MET A 1 2.08 28.43 -2.87
N VAL A 2 3.26 27.91 -2.54
CA VAL A 2 4.01 26.94 -3.36
C VAL A 2 4.02 25.59 -2.66
N ILE A 3 3.56 24.53 -3.34
CA ILE A 3 3.56 23.16 -2.82
C ILE A 3 4.71 22.40 -3.51
N ALA A 4 5.58 21.79 -2.71
CA ALA A 4 6.66 20.96 -3.20
C ALA A 4 6.57 19.54 -2.61
N PRO A 5 6.87 18.48 -3.38
CA PRO A 5 6.72 17.09 -2.94
C PRO A 5 7.79 16.68 -1.92
N THR A 6 8.93 17.38 -1.87
CA THR A 6 10.04 17.04 -0.98
C THR A 6 10.63 18.27 -0.31
N ARG A 7 11.32 18.04 0.82
CA ARG A 7 12.13 19.05 1.51
C ARG A 7 13.20 19.66 0.59
N ALA A 8 13.93 18.82 -0.14
CA ALA A 8 14.97 19.26 -1.05
C ALA A 8 14.40 20.19 -2.14
N ALA A 9 13.19 19.92 -2.62
CA ALA A 9 12.49 20.80 -3.54
C ALA A 9 12.14 22.15 -2.87
N CYS A 10 11.67 22.16 -1.62
CA CYS A 10 11.42 23.41 -0.88
C CYS A 10 12.68 24.29 -0.79
N GLU A 11 13.82 23.71 -0.41
CA GLU A 11 15.11 24.43 -0.32
C GLU A 11 15.56 24.95 -1.69
N THR A 12 15.36 24.16 -2.75
CA THR A 12 15.69 24.56 -4.11
C THR A 12 14.83 25.73 -4.58
N ILE A 13 13.53 25.72 -4.26
CA ILE A 13 12.60 26.81 -4.58
C ILE A 13 13.01 28.06 -3.80
N GLU A 14 13.27 27.96 -2.49
CA GLU A 14 13.69 29.08 -1.66
C GLU A 14 14.94 29.77 -2.21
N LEU A 15 15.97 28.97 -2.56
CA LEU A 15 17.17 29.48 -3.21
C LEU A 15 16.85 30.15 -4.55
N ALA A 16 15.99 29.55 -5.37
CA ALA A 16 15.56 30.11 -6.65
C ALA A 16 14.84 31.45 -6.50
N MET A 17 14.13 31.69 -5.40
CA MET A 17 13.46 32.97 -5.12
C MET A 17 14.44 34.13 -4.89
N GLY A 18 15.69 33.85 -4.55
CA GLY A 18 16.77 34.84 -4.39
C GLY A 18 17.62 35.08 -5.64
N LEU A 19 17.36 34.37 -6.74
CA LEU A 19 18.22 34.39 -7.92
C LEU A 19 17.58 35.12 -9.12
N GLU A 20 18.41 35.83 -9.87
CA GLU A 20 18.09 36.44 -11.17
C GLU A 20 19.02 35.87 -12.23
N ILE A 21 18.61 34.75 -12.82
CA ILE A 21 19.37 34.04 -13.84
C ILE A 21 18.54 34.00 -15.11
N ASP A 22 19.17 34.37 -16.22
CA ASP A 22 18.58 34.21 -17.55
C ASP A 22 18.57 32.71 -17.93
N THR A 23 17.38 32.17 -18.15
CA THR A 23 17.17 30.73 -18.37
C THR A 23 16.57 30.47 -19.74
N LEU A 24 16.75 29.26 -20.28
CA LEU A 24 16.15 28.90 -21.57
C LEU A 24 14.62 29.10 -21.55
N LEU A 25 13.96 28.65 -20.47
CA LEU A 25 12.52 28.84 -20.27
C LEU A 25 12.14 30.33 -20.26
N ALA A 26 12.93 31.19 -19.62
CA ALA A 26 12.67 32.63 -19.58
C ALA A 26 12.87 33.31 -20.95
N ARG A 27 13.84 32.84 -21.75
CA ARG A 27 14.07 33.35 -23.12
C ARG A 27 12.96 32.96 -24.09
N GLU A 28 12.51 31.72 -24.01
CA GLU A 28 11.48 31.20 -24.92
C GLU A 28 10.08 31.67 -24.54
N HIS A 29 9.73 31.66 -23.25
CA HIS A 29 8.35 31.83 -22.79
C HIS A 29 8.19 32.88 -21.69
N GLY A 30 9.18 33.74 -21.45
CA GLY A 30 9.13 34.72 -20.35
C GLY A 30 7.92 35.68 -20.43
N ASP A 31 7.56 36.12 -21.63
CA ASP A 31 6.37 36.96 -21.85
C ASP A 31 5.07 36.17 -21.72
N ASP A 32 5.04 34.92 -22.19
CA ASP A 32 3.89 34.04 -22.04
C ASP A 32 3.61 33.72 -20.57
N ILE A 33 4.65 33.44 -19.77
CA ILE A 33 4.55 33.22 -18.32
C ILE A 33 3.94 34.45 -17.64
N ARG A 34 4.39 35.67 -17.98
CA ARG A 34 3.83 36.91 -17.43
C ARG A 34 2.38 37.10 -17.85
N ARG A 35 2.06 36.94 -19.14
CA ARG A 35 0.69 37.04 -19.67
C ARG A 35 -0.25 36.07 -18.96
N LEU A 36 0.15 34.81 -18.82
CA LEU A 36 -0.64 33.77 -18.16
C LEU A 36 -0.79 34.05 -16.67
N ALA A 37 0.27 34.48 -15.98
CA ALA A 37 0.22 34.87 -14.57
C ALA A 37 -0.79 36.01 -14.33
N VAL A 38 -0.81 37.06 -15.16
CA VAL A 38 -1.78 38.18 -15.08
C VAL A 38 -3.21 37.74 -15.37
N SER A 39 -3.41 36.73 -16.22
CA SER A 39 -4.77 36.33 -16.67
C SER A 39 -5.71 35.84 -15.57
N GLY A 40 -5.19 35.53 -14.37
CA GLY A 40 -5.98 34.93 -13.29
C GLY A 40 -6.35 33.46 -13.51
N ARG A 41 -6.01 32.86 -14.66
CA ARG A 41 -6.34 31.48 -15.01
C ARG A 41 -5.18 30.51 -14.73
N GLY A 42 -5.49 29.24 -14.49
CA GLY A 42 -4.47 28.22 -14.26
C GLY A 42 -3.73 27.83 -15.53
N PHE A 43 -2.45 27.46 -15.42
CA PHE A 43 -1.62 27.05 -16.56
C PHE A 43 -0.50 26.09 -16.13
N GLY A 44 0.08 25.36 -17.09
CA GLY A 44 1.15 24.40 -16.86
C GLY A 44 2.49 24.82 -17.45
N ILE A 45 3.59 24.33 -16.87
CA ILE A 45 4.94 24.43 -17.43
C ILE A 45 5.56 23.04 -17.42
N VAL A 46 5.92 22.51 -18.59
CA VAL A 46 6.75 21.31 -18.73
C VAL A 46 8.12 21.73 -19.23
N ALA A 47 9.09 21.71 -18.33
CA ALA A 47 10.42 22.22 -18.59
C ALA A 47 11.48 21.22 -18.13
N GLY A 48 12.26 20.68 -19.08
CA GLY A 48 13.27 19.67 -18.79
C GLY A 48 14.31 20.13 -17.75
N THR A 49 14.98 19.22 -17.06
CA THR A 49 15.95 19.58 -16.00
C THR A 49 16.98 20.60 -16.49
N GLY A 50 17.36 21.59 -15.66
CA GLY A 50 18.37 22.59 -16.04
C GLY A 50 17.92 23.67 -17.04
N THR A 51 16.67 23.65 -17.51
CA THR A 51 16.11 24.71 -18.40
C THR A 51 15.65 25.96 -17.66
N GLY A 52 15.58 25.94 -16.32
CA GLY A 52 15.12 27.06 -15.50
C GLY A 52 13.74 26.92 -14.87
N LYS A 53 13.10 25.73 -14.93
CA LYS A 53 11.75 25.47 -14.38
C LYS A 53 11.48 26.10 -13.01
N THR A 54 12.27 25.76 -11.99
CA THR A 54 12.07 26.26 -10.62
C THR A 54 12.32 27.77 -10.51
N LEU A 55 13.21 28.35 -11.34
CA LEU A 55 13.47 29.79 -11.39
C LEU A 55 12.26 30.57 -11.95
N ALA A 56 11.34 29.93 -12.67
CA ALA A 56 10.11 30.56 -13.15
C ALA A 56 9.10 30.87 -12.02
N ILE A 57 9.23 30.27 -10.85
CA ILE A 57 8.30 30.50 -9.72
C ILE A 57 8.35 31.95 -9.25
N ARG A 58 9.54 32.56 -9.20
CA ARG A 58 9.72 33.95 -8.77
C ARG A 58 8.99 34.97 -9.67
N PRO A 59 9.18 34.99 -11.01
CA PRO A 59 8.44 35.92 -11.87
C PRO A 59 6.93 35.66 -11.85
N ILE A 60 6.49 34.41 -11.69
CA ILE A 60 5.06 34.08 -11.50
C ILE A 60 4.55 34.74 -10.21
N ALA A 61 5.22 34.52 -9.08
CA ALA A 61 4.83 35.10 -7.79
C ALA A 61 4.84 36.63 -7.81
N ALA A 62 5.87 37.25 -8.38
CA ALA A 62 5.97 38.70 -8.52
C ALA A 62 4.81 39.28 -9.34
N THR A 63 4.43 38.60 -10.42
CA THR A 63 3.33 39.02 -11.29
C THR A 63 1.97 38.84 -10.62
N VAL A 64 1.76 37.72 -9.92
CA VAL A 64 0.50 37.43 -9.22
C VAL A 64 0.28 38.36 -8.03
N LEU A 65 1.32 38.63 -7.25
CA LEU A 65 1.21 39.42 -6.02
C LEU A 65 1.33 40.93 -6.24
N ALA A 66 1.99 41.36 -7.33
CA ALA A 66 2.26 42.77 -7.63
C ALA A 66 2.86 43.55 -6.44
N ALA A 67 3.67 42.89 -5.63
CA ALA A 67 4.24 43.41 -4.40
C ALA A 67 5.63 42.81 -4.15
N PRO A 68 6.48 43.43 -3.30
CA PRO A 68 7.73 42.83 -2.86
C PRO A 68 7.49 41.45 -2.25
N LEU A 69 8.31 40.48 -2.65
CA LEU A 69 8.16 39.09 -2.22
C LEU A 69 8.77 38.90 -0.84
N LYS A 70 7.94 38.50 0.12
CA LYS A 70 8.33 38.01 1.44
C LYS A 70 8.14 36.50 1.42
N VAL A 71 9.26 35.80 1.29
CA VAL A 71 9.30 34.36 1.07
C VAL A 71 9.66 33.67 2.37
N GLY A 72 8.97 32.57 2.69
CA GLY A 72 9.41 31.67 3.73
C GLY A 72 9.01 30.22 3.44
N VAL A 73 9.66 29.32 4.16
CA VAL A 73 9.50 27.87 4.01
C VAL A 73 8.91 27.31 5.28
N VAL A 74 7.80 26.56 5.16
CA VAL A 74 7.26 25.75 6.25
C VAL A 74 7.31 24.27 5.86
N ASN A 75 8.08 23.50 6.60
CA ASN A 75 8.16 22.05 6.43
C ASN A 75 8.42 21.40 7.80
N ARG A 76 8.64 20.08 7.83
CA ARG A 76 8.90 19.39 9.10
C ARG A 76 10.07 19.97 9.88
N GLU A 77 11.12 20.47 9.20
CA GLU A 77 12.36 21.02 9.79
C GLU A 77 12.31 22.50 10.14
N ARG A 78 11.45 23.25 9.43
CA ARG A 78 11.24 24.69 9.61
C ARG A 78 9.77 24.91 9.91
N GLU A 79 9.45 24.91 11.20
CA GLU A 79 8.06 25.07 11.64
C GLU A 79 7.57 26.50 11.39
N ALA A 80 6.24 26.65 11.35
CA ALA A 80 5.63 27.96 11.29
C ALA A 80 5.97 28.75 12.57
N THR A 81 6.35 30.02 12.39
CA THR A 81 6.71 30.93 13.48
C THR A 81 5.73 32.11 13.51
N PRO A 82 5.77 32.99 14.53
CA PRO A 82 4.99 34.23 14.52
C PRO A 82 5.25 35.15 13.31
N GLU A 83 6.36 34.95 12.58
CA GLU A 83 6.66 35.68 11.35
C GLU A 83 5.94 35.10 10.13
N THR A 84 5.51 33.83 10.16
CA THR A 84 4.89 33.15 9.00
C THR A 84 3.71 33.92 8.39
N PRO A 85 2.79 34.53 9.16
CA PRO A 85 1.71 35.35 8.60
C PRO A 85 2.17 36.60 7.82
N THR A 86 3.44 37.01 7.94
CA THR A 86 3.99 38.17 7.23
C THR A 86 4.45 37.85 5.81
N TRP A 87 4.56 36.57 5.46
CA TRP A 87 5.01 36.10 4.15
C TRP A 87 3.85 36.09 3.14
N ASN A 88 4.12 36.54 1.92
CA ASN A 88 3.17 36.49 0.81
C ASN A 88 3.50 35.38 -0.21
N VAL A 89 4.67 34.73 -0.07
CA VAL A 89 5.02 33.49 -0.76
C VAL A 89 5.46 32.47 0.29
N VAL A 90 4.60 31.51 0.57
CA VAL A 90 4.92 30.41 1.49
C VAL A 90 5.16 29.13 0.71
N ILE A 91 6.31 28.51 0.93
CA ILE A 91 6.73 27.25 0.32
C ILE A 91 6.51 26.14 1.33
N VAL A 92 5.70 25.14 0.99
CA VAL A 92 5.29 24.08 1.91
C VAL A 92 5.44 22.69 1.30
N THR A 93 5.69 21.70 2.16
CA THR A 93 5.56 20.28 1.79
C THR A 93 4.08 19.86 1.76
N THR A 94 3.77 18.77 1.06
CA THR A 94 2.40 18.23 0.90
C THR A 94 1.66 18.02 2.22
N GLY A 95 2.30 17.43 3.23
CA GLY A 95 1.69 17.22 4.53
C GLY A 95 1.29 18.50 5.27
N ILE A 96 2.07 19.60 5.10
CA ILE A 96 1.74 20.91 5.66
C ILE A 96 0.57 21.53 4.90
N ALA A 97 0.59 21.48 3.56
CA ALA A 97 -0.51 21.95 2.73
C ALA A 97 -1.83 21.25 3.09
N ARG A 98 -1.81 19.93 3.28
CA ARG A 98 -2.99 19.14 3.71
C ARG A 98 -3.57 19.69 5.03
N ARG A 99 -2.75 19.81 6.07
CA ARG A 99 -3.18 20.35 7.37
C ARG A 99 -3.76 21.76 7.25
N TRP A 100 -3.14 22.61 6.44
CA TRP A 100 -3.65 23.96 6.22
C TRP A 100 -4.96 24.01 5.43
N PHE A 101 -5.26 23.02 4.59
CA PHE A 101 -6.60 22.87 4.03
C PHE A 101 -7.61 22.43 5.09
N GLU A 102 -7.24 21.52 5.99
CA GLU A 102 -8.07 21.07 7.12
C GLU A 102 -8.42 22.23 8.06
N ASP A 103 -7.45 23.09 8.35
CA ASP A 103 -7.62 24.28 9.19
C ASP A 103 -8.26 25.48 8.47
N GLY A 104 -8.56 25.34 7.17
CA GLY A 104 -9.18 26.41 6.36
C GLY A 104 -8.27 27.62 6.10
N LEU A 105 -6.94 27.45 6.22
CA LEU A 105 -5.94 28.50 6.00
C LEU A 105 -5.67 28.76 4.51
N ILE A 106 -5.97 27.79 3.64
CA ILE A 106 -5.86 27.92 2.18
C ILE A 106 -7.26 28.08 1.59
N THR A 107 -7.46 29.13 0.79
CA THR A 107 -8.77 29.55 0.29
C THR A 107 -8.74 29.82 -1.22
N ALA A 108 -9.92 30.08 -1.82
CA ALA A 108 -10.03 30.47 -3.23
C ALA A 108 -9.20 31.72 -3.64
N ARG A 109 -8.75 32.53 -2.66
CA ARG A 109 -7.90 33.70 -2.92
C ARG A 109 -6.44 33.33 -3.19
N ASP A 110 -6.05 32.11 -2.82
CA ASP A 110 -4.69 31.64 -2.97
C ASP A 110 -4.44 31.09 -4.38
N THR A 111 -3.28 31.42 -4.93
CA THR A 111 -2.72 30.72 -6.09
C THR A 111 -1.79 29.62 -5.59
N LEU A 112 -2.03 28.39 -6.03
CA LEU A 112 -1.23 27.21 -5.74
C LEU A 112 -0.24 26.99 -6.87
N VAL A 113 1.05 27.13 -6.56
CA VAL A 113 2.14 26.77 -7.47
C VAL A 113 2.65 25.39 -7.07
N VAL A 114 2.43 24.37 -7.89
CA VAL A 114 2.83 22.98 -7.59
C VAL A 114 4.08 22.65 -8.40
N ASP A 115 5.23 22.58 -7.75
CA ASP A 115 6.48 22.17 -8.41
C ASP A 115 6.66 20.65 -8.36
N GLU A 116 7.42 20.12 -9.32
CA GLU A 116 7.71 18.68 -9.44
C GLU A 116 6.46 17.78 -9.40
N ILE A 117 5.34 18.22 -10.02
CA ILE A 117 4.03 17.53 -9.94
C ILE A 117 4.03 16.08 -10.47
N HIS A 118 5.08 15.66 -11.18
CA HIS A 118 5.26 14.26 -11.59
C HIS A 118 5.71 13.34 -10.45
N GLN A 119 6.29 13.89 -9.38
CA GLN A 119 6.59 13.16 -8.15
C GLN A 119 5.31 13.08 -7.31
N THR A 120 4.36 12.28 -7.82
CA THR A 120 3.05 12.15 -7.18
C THR A 120 3.14 11.34 -5.88
N SER A 121 2.27 11.68 -4.94
CA SER A 121 2.06 10.98 -3.67
C SER A 121 0.58 11.07 -3.34
N ALA A 122 0.08 10.16 -2.50
CA ALA A 122 -1.30 10.23 -2.02
C ALA A 122 -1.61 11.61 -1.40
N GLU A 123 -0.69 12.17 -0.61
CA GLU A 123 -0.87 13.50 -0.04
C GLU A 123 -0.96 14.61 -1.09
N LEU A 124 -0.09 14.60 -2.12
CA LEU A 124 -0.13 15.60 -3.18
C LEU A 124 -1.45 15.52 -3.94
N GLU A 125 -1.85 14.32 -4.35
CA GLU A 125 -3.10 14.05 -5.07
C GLU A 125 -4.32 14.56 -4.30
N LEU A 126 -4.34 14.32 -2.99
CA LEU A 126 -5.37 14.84 -2.10
C LEU A 126 -5.31 16.38 -2.01
N CYS A 127 -4.14 16.98 -1.87
CA CYS A 127 -3.99 18.44 -1.86
C CYS A 127 -4.50 19.09 -3.17
N LEU A 128 -4.31 18.44 -4.32
CA LEU A 128 -4.88 18.91 -5.59
C LEU A 128 -6.42 18.90 -5.54
N ALA A 129 -7.03 17.81 -5.09
CA ALA A 129 -8.48 17.71 -4.96
C ALA A 129 -9.05 18.73 -3.96
N LEU A 130 -8.38 18.92 -2.82
CA LEU A 130 -8.74 19.91 -1.81
C LEU A 130 -8.63 21.34 -2.34
N GLY A 131 -7.56 21.66 -3.06
CA GLY A 131 -7.40 22.96 -3.71
C GLY A 131 -8.49 23.23 -4.76
N LYS A 132 -8.91 22.23 -5.53
CA LYS A 132 -10.04 22.36 -6.46
C LYS A 132 -11.35 22.63 -5.72
N ARG A 133 -11.62 21.89 -4.64
CA ARG A 133 -12.79 22.11 -3.79
C ARG A 133 -12.79 23.51 -3.17
N ALA A 134 -11.62 23.98 -2.72
CA ALA A 134 -11.44 25.32 -2.18
C ALA A 134 -11.54 26.43 -3.25
N GLY A 135 -11.60 26.09 -4.54
CA GLY A 135 -11.66 27.05 -5.65
C GLY A 135 -10.33 27.72 -5.97
N CYS A 136 -9.21 27.11 -5.59
CA CYS A 136 -7.88 27.67 -5.80
C CYS A 136 -7.49 27.68 -7.28
N ARG A 137 -6.68 28.68 -7.67
CA ARG A 137 -6.01 28.73 -8.97
C ARG A 137 -4.76 27.85 -8.95
N PHE A 138 -4.56 27.00 -9.96
CA PHE A 138 -3.37 26.15 -10.10
C PHE A 138 -2.38 26.65 -11.15
N VAL A 139 -1.12 26.76 -10.77
CA VAL A 139 0.04 26.80 -11.66
C VAL A 139 0.87 25.58 -11.36
N TRP A 140 1.18 24.73 -12.34
CA TRP A 140 1.91 23.49 -12.09
C TRP A 140 3.15 23.37 -12.97
N LEU A 141 4.21 22.79 -12.41
CA LEU A 141 5.50 22.64 -13.05
C LEU A 141 5.94 21.18 -13.02
N SER A 142 6.38 20.67 -14.17
CA SER A 142 6.90 19.30 -14.31
C SER A 142 8.15 19.25 -15.19
N ALA A 143 9.00 18.25 -14.97
CA ALA A 143 10.18 18.01 -15.81
C ALA A 143 9.93 16.97 -16.91
N THR A 144 9.19 15.90 -16.60
CA THR A 144 9.14 14.67 -17.42
C THR A 144 7.81 13.95 -17.25
N VAL A 145 6.70 14.58 -17.65
CA VAL A 145 5.37 13.96 -17.65
C VAL A 145 4.61 14.31 -18.92
N ASP A 146 3.70 13.44 -19.36
CA ASP A 146 2.66 13.81 -20.32
C ASP A 146 1.78 14.92 -19.71
N PRO A 147 1.73 16.13 -20.28
CA PRO A 147 0.96 17.24 -19.73
C PRO A 147 -0.55 17.05 -19.82
N SER A 148 -1.04 16.15 -20.68
CA SER A 148 -2.45 16.03 -21.05
C SER A 148 -3.36 15.78 -19.85
N PHE A 149 -2.90 14.95 -18.91
CA PHE A 149 -3.64 14.64 -17.70
C PHE A 149 -3.84 15.89 -16.83
N TYR A 150 -2.74 16.53 -16.41
CA TYR A 150 -2.79 17.66 -15.49
C TYR A 150 -3.43 18.89 -16.12
N ALA A 151 -3.22 19.11 -17.42
CA ALA A 151 -3.88 20.18 -18.15
C ALA A 151 -5.40 20.05 -18.09
N ARG A 152 -5.93 18.84 -18.31
CA ARG A 152 -7.37 18.56 -18.24
C ARG A 152 -7.89 18.60 -16.81
N TYR A 153 -7.21 17.91 -15.90
CA TYR A 153 -7.64 17.77 -14.52
C TYR A 153 -7.61 19.10 -13.76
N LEU A 154 -6.58 19.93 -13.94
CA LEU A 154 -6.46 21.23 -13.26
C LEU A 154 -7.06 22.40 -14.06
N GLY A 155 -7.63 22.14 -15.24
CA GLY A 155 -8.25 23.16 -16.10
C GLY A 155 -7.25 24.21 -16.61
N SER A 156 -6.04 23.78 -16.99
CA SER A 156 -5.03 24.68 -17.54
C SER A 156 -5.46 25.27 -18.88
N VAL A 157 -5.33 26.58 -19.01
CA VAL A 157 -5.64 27.26 -20.28
C VAL A 157 -4.56 27.09 -21.33
N GLU A 158 -3.33 26.85 -20.88
CA GLU A 158 -2.15 26.68 -21.72
C GLU A 158 -1.11 25.84 -20.96
N VAL A 159 -0.29 25.09 -21.70
CA VAL A 159 0.90 24.41 -21.16
C VAL A 159 2.10 24.85 -21.98
N LEU A 160 3.06 25.48 -21.30
CA LEU A 160 4.31 25.92 -21.91
C LEU A 160 5.33 24.78 -21.86
N GLU A 161 5.96 24.47 -22.99
CA GLU A 161 6.95 23.40 -23.08
C GLU A 161 8.33 23.93 -23.47
N THR A 162 9.35 23.59 -22.68
CA THR A 162 10.77 23.89 -22.98
C THR A 162 11.63 22.66 -22.74
N ARG A 163 12.51 22.34 -23.70
CA ARG A 163 13.47 21.24 -23.57
C ARG A 163 14.86 21.72 -23.96
N ALA A 164 15.82 21.63 -23.03
CA ALA A 164 17.23 21.76 -23.36
C ALA A 164 17.71 20.43 -23.96
N PHE A 165 17.62 20.31 -25.28
CA PHE A 165 18.16 19.20 -26.05
C PHE A 165 18.92 19.74 -27.25
N ASP A 166 20.23 19.52 -27.26
CA ASP A 166 21.09 19.75 -28.41
C ASP A 166 21.34 18.41 -29.12
N PRO A 167 20.81 18.19 -30.34
CA PRO A 167 21.06 16.97 -31.11
C PRO A 167 22.54 16.70 -31.36
N ALA A 168 23.39 17.73 -31.43
CA ALA A 168 24.84 17.55 -31.58
C ALA A 168 25.50 16.99 -30.31
N LYS A 169 24.82 17.12 -29.16
CA LYS A 169 25.22 16.59 -27.85
C LYS A 169 24.41 15.37 -27.43
N ALA A 170 23.78 14.69 -28.38
CA ALA A 170 23.11 13.43 -28.12
C ALA A 170 24.13 12.43 -27.55
N ALA A 171 23.88 11.98 -26.31
CA ALA A 171 24.76 11.01 -25.67
C ALA A 171 24.68 9.66 -26.39
N ARG A 172 25.80 8.93 -26.43
CA ARG A 172 25.79 7.53 -26.87
C ARG A 172 25.09 6.69 -25.81
N VAL A 173 23.97 6.07 -26.19
CA VAL A 173 23.19 5.20 -25.30
C VAL A 173 23.52 3.74 -25.58
N SER A 174 23.63 2.92 -24.53
CA SER A 174 23.87 1.47 -24.66
C SER A 174 23.05 0.72 -23.61
N VAL A 175 22.27 -0.26 -24.05
CA VAL A 175 21.48 -1.12 -23.18
C VAL A 175 22.18 -2.47 -23.04
N LEU A 176 22.48 -2.88 -21.81
CA LEU A 176 23.31 -4.05 -21.51
C LEU A 176 22.66 -4.93 -20.43
N PRO A 177 22.56 -6.26 -20.64
CA PRO A 177 22.02 -7.19 -19.64
C PRO A 177 23.09 -7.56 -18.60
N GLN A 178 23.54 -6.58 -17.81
CA GLN A 178 24.60 -6.73 -16.81
C GLN A 178 24.17 -6.20 -15.45
N GLN A 179 24.77 -6.74 -14.38
CA GLN A 179 24.63 -6.17 -13.03
C GLN A 179 25.59 -4.98 -12.82
N PRO A 180 25.30 -4.03 -11.92
CA PRO A 180 26.11 -2.82 -11.74
C PRO A 180 27.61 -3.10 -11.51
N LEU A 181 27.95 -3.96 -10.55
CA LEU A 181 29.35 -4.30 -10.25
C LEU A 181 30.02 -5.14 -11.36
N GLN A 182 29.24 -5.88 -12.16
CA GLN A 182 29.78 -6.59 -13.33
C GLN A 182 30.12 -5.61 -14.45
N PHE A 183 29.33 -4.55 -14.62
CA PHE A 183 29.59 -3.50 -15.60
C PHE A 183 30.76 -2.60 -15.19
N LEU A 184 30.88 -2.28 -13.90
CA LEU A 184 31.98 -1.49 -13.32
C LEU A 184 33.29 -2.30 -13.19
N ASP A 185 33.63 -3.04 -14.25
CA ASP A 185 34.81 -3.90 -14.33
C ASP A 185 36.11 -3.13 -14.56
N ASP A 186 37.23 -3.87 -14.61
CA ASP A 186 38.56 -3.26 -14.82
C ASP A 186 38.68 -2.52 -16.15
N ARG A 187 37.97 -2.96 -17.18
CA ARG A 187 38.06 -2.36 -18.50
C ARG A 187 37.35 -1.02 -18.51
N PHE A 188 36.14 -0.96 -17.96
CA PHE A 188 35.37 0.28 -17.85
C PHE A 188 36.09 1.28 -16.94
N MET A 189 36.57 0.86 -15.77
CA MET A 189 37.22 1.77 -14.82
C MET A 189 38.56 2.32 -15.31
N LYS A 190 39.39 1.51 -16.00
CA LYS A 190 40.59 2.02 -16.70
C LYS A 190 40.25 3.09 -17.73
N ARG A 191 39.11 2.95 -18.42
CA ARG A 191 38.63 3.95 -19.37
C ARG A 191 38.18 5.23 -18.66
N VAL A 192 37.43 5.12 -17.56
CA VAL A 192 37.00 6.26 -16.73
C VAL A 192 38.20 7.10 -16.29
N LEU A 193 39.27 6.45 -15.81
CA LEU A 193 40.50 7.13 -15.40
C LEU A 193 41.23 7.78 -16.57
N ARG A 194 41.44 7.03 -17.66
CA ARG A 194 42.17 7.52 -18.86
C ARG A 194 41.48 8.73 -19.50
N GLU A 195 40.16 8.69 -19.61
CA GLU A 195 39.36 9.73 -20.27
C GLU A 195 38.89 10.80 -19.29
N ARG A 196 39.29 10.72 -18.02
CA ARG A 196 38.91 11.62 -16.94
C ARG A 196 37.40 11.87 -16.91
N ARG A 197 36.62 10.80 -16.79
CA ARG A 197 35.15 10.87 -16.82
C ARG A 197 34.54 11.14 -15.45
N GLY A 198 33.45 11.90 -15.43
CA GLY A 198 32.59 12.02 -14.25
C GLY A 198 31.39 11.08 -14.37
N VAL A 199 31.31 10.08 -13.50
CA VAL A 199 30.32 8.99 -13.59
C VAL A 199 29.30 9.10 -12.47
N ALA A 200 28.01 9.08 -12.80
CA ALA A 200 26.92 8.84 -11.85
C ALA A 200 26.30 7.47 -12.09
N VAL A 201 26.14 6.68 -11.03
CA VAL A 201 25.55 5.33 -11.08
C VAL A 201 24.25 5.34 -10.28
N PHE A 202 23.12 5.05 -10.93
CA PHE A 202 21.80 4.94 -10.30
C PHE A 202 21.45 3.48 -10.01
N VAL A 203 21.23 3.15 -8.73
CA VAL A 203 20.81 1.81 -8.26
C VAL A 203 19.70 1.93 -7.20
N PRO A 204 18.85 0.91 -7.02
CA PRO A 204 17.59 1.07 -6.29
C PRO A 204 17.74 1.13 -4.78
N THR A 205 18.76 0.50 -4.19
CA THR A 205 18.85 0.36 -2.72
C THR A 205 20.03 1.11 -2.11
N ARG A 206 19.86 1.42 -0.82
CA ARG A 206 20.92 1.95 0.06
C ARG A 206 22.15 1.03 0.09
N ALA A 207 21.93 -0.27 0.27
CA ALA A 207 23.02 -1.24 0.35
C ALA A 207 23.85 -1.26 -0.93
N GLU A 208 23.21 -1.19 -2.11
CA GLU A 208 23.92 -1.18 -3.39
C GLU A 208 24.73 0.11 -3.59
N VAL A 209 24.22 1.29 -3.24
CA VAL A 209 25.01 2.54 -3.38
C VAL A 209 26.24 2.54 -2.47
N GLU A 210 26.09 2.09 -1.22
CA GLU A 210 27.18 1.98 -0.25
C GLU A 210 28.22 0.96 -0.73
N GLN A 211 27.75 -0.21 -1.19
CA GLN A 211 28.60 -1.28 -1.70
C GLN A 211 29.42 -0.83 -2.91
N ILE A 212 28.78 -0.21 -3.90
CA ILE A 212 29.48 0.27 -5.12
C ILE A 212 30.56 1.28 -4.76
N ALA A 213 30.25 2.28 -3.92
CA ALA A 213 31.22 3.29 -3.55
C ALA A 213 32.42 2.71 -2.78
N LYS A 214 32.17 1.75 -1.87
CA LYS A 214 33.20 1.05 -1.08
C LYS A 214 34.07 0.12 -1.94
N GLU A 215 33.47 -0.73 -2.75
CA GLU A 215 34.20 -1.69 -3.59
C GLU A 215 35.01 -0.99 -4.67
N VAL A 216 34.43 0.01 -5.35
CA VAL A 216 35.16 0.76 -6.38
C VAL A 216 36.26 1.62 -5.74
N GLY A 217 35.98 2.30 -4.63
CA GLY A 217 36.96 3.14 -3.95
C GLY A 217 38.14 2.35 -3.39
N SER A 218 37.89 1.15 -2.85
CA SER A 218 38.97 0.28 -2.35
C SER A 218 39.83 -0.31 -3.49
N ARG A 219 39.22 -0.68 -4.62
CA ARG A 219 39.94 -1.23 -5.78
C ARG A 219 40.72 -0.18 -6.57
N TRP A 220 40.23 1.05 -6.65
CA TRP A 220 40.80 2.14 -7.46
C TRP A 220 41.28 3.28 -6.59
N GLN A 221 42.38 3.05 -5.87
CA GLN A 221 42.99 4.05 -4.99
C GLN A 221 43.30 5.34 -5.76
N GLY A 222 42.77 6.46 -5.28
CA GLY A 222 42.92 7.79 -5.90
C GLY A 222 41.76 8.23 -6.82
N LEU A 223 40.77 7.39 -7.08
CA LEU A 223 39.49 7.83 -7.66
C LEU A 223 38.57 8.34 -6.54
N PRO A 224 38.16 9.62 -6.55
CA PRO A 224 37.13 10.10 -5.63
C PRO A 224 35.83 9.33 -5.86
N THR A 225 35.42 8.55 -4.85
CA THR A 225 34.13 7.86 -4.82
C THR A 225 33.28 8.39 -3.67
N ALA A 226 31.99 8.55 -3.93
CA ALA A 226 31.01 8.90 -2.91
C ALA A 226 29.67 8.23 -3.23
N PHE A 227 28.73 8.27 -2.28
CA PHE A 227 27.37 7.80 -2.48
C PHE A 227 26.32 8.74 -1.91
N TYR A 228 25.08 8.61 -2.39
CA TYR A 228 23.94 9.37 -1.88
C TYR A 228 22.63 8.57 -1.91
N HIS A 229 21.96 8.54 -0.77
CA HIS A 229 20.58 8.11 -0.63
C HIS A 229 19.89 8.99 0.42
N GLY A 230 18.56 8.90 0.54
CA GLY A 230 17.77 9.78 1.42
C GLY A 230 18.14 9.74 2.91
N GLY A 231 18.94 8.77 3.35
CA GLY A 231 19.44 8.65 4.72
C GLY A 231 20.79 9.31 4.96
N GLU A 232 21.44 9.82 3.91
CA GLU A 232 22.71 10.55 4.00
C GLU A 232 22.47 12.06 3.88
N PRO A 233 23.21 12.89 4.64
CA PRO A 233 23.08 14.33 4.54
C PRO A 233 23.70 14.84 3.23
N ILE A 234 23.08 15.85 2.61
CA ILE A 234 23.52 16.42 1.31
C ILE A 234 24.98 16.90 1.31
N ARG A 235 25.51 17.26 2.49
CA ARG A 235 26.91 17.68 2.69
C ARG A 235 27.93 16.65 2.16
N VAL A 236 27.59 15.37 2.15
CA VAL A 236 28.45 14.28 1.63
C VAL A 236 28.74 14.47 0.14
N ILE A 237 27.76 14.95 -0.64
CA ILE A 237 27.88 15.12 -2.09
C ILE A 237 28.06 16.57 -2.53
N ARG A 238 27.92 17.53 -1.61
CA ARG A 238 28.05 18.96 -1.88
C ARG A 238 29.33 19.32 -2.65
N PRO A 239 30.52 18.76 -2.35
CA PRO A 239 31.74 19.03 -3.12
C PRO A 239 31.65 18.70 -4.62
N PHE A 240 30.83 17.72 -5.01
CA PHE A 240 30.61 17.35 -6.42
C PHE A 240 29.68 18.33 -7.12
N LEU A 241 28.71 18.89 -6.40
CA LEU A 241 27.75 19.86 -6.92
C LEU A 241 28.40 21.22 -7.17
N ASP A 242 29.21 21.66 -6.20
CA ASP A 242 29.90 22.94 -6.27
C ASP A 242 31.12 22.89 -7.23
N GLY A 243 31.53 21.69 -7.64
CA GLY A 243 32.65 21.45 -8.58
C GLY A 243 34.03 21.47 -7.92
N HIS A 244 34.08 21.29 -6.60
CA HIS A 244 35.34 21.11 -5.86
C HIS A 244 36.01 19.76 -6.21
N VAL A 245 35.21 18.74 -6.51
CA VAL A 245 35.72 17.45 -7.01
C VAL A 245 35.87 17.52 -8.53
N ARG A 246 37.10 17.36 -9.02
CA ARG A 246 37.42 17.34 -10.46
C ARG A 246 37.33 15.93 -11.02
N ARG A 247 37.03 15.81 -12.32
CA ARG A 247 37.07 14.52 -13.02
C ARG A 247 38.50 13.93 -13.01
N PRO A 248 38.67 12.59 -12.95
CA PRO A 248 37.62 11.57 -12.87
C PRO A 248 37.02 11.42 -11.46
N PHE A 249 35.75 11.02 -11.38
CA PHE A 249 35.09 10.66 -10.13
C PHE A 249 33.94 9.67 -10.39
N LEU A 250 33.49 8.98 -9.33
CA LEU A 250 32.28 8.14 -9.36
C LEU A 250 31.35 8.48 -8.19
N LEU A 251 30.07 8.69 -8.51
CA LEU A 251 29.03 8.94 -7.53
C LEU A 251 27.90 7.93 -7.67
N ALA A 252 27.72 7.06 -6.68
CA ALA A 252 26.62 6.10 -6.64
C ALA A 252 25.40 6.72 -5.94
N MET A 253 24.20 6.61 -6.51
CA MET A 253 23.02 7.22 -5.93
C MET A 253 21.74 6.42 -6.16
N THR A 254 20.78 6.59 -5.26
CA THR A 254 19.41 6.13 -5.48
C THR A 254 18.63 7.14 -6.32
N ALA A 255 17.36 6.84 -6.58
CA ALA A 255 16.42 7.78 -7.22
C ALA A 255 16.37 9.17 -6.53
N ALA A 256 16.71 9.26 -5.23
CA ALA A 256 16.84 10.54 -4.52
C ALA A 256 17.81 11.54 -5.21
N GLY A 257 18.79 11.04 -5.96
CA GLY A 257 19.71 11.87 -6.74
C GLY A 257 19.08 12.45 -8.02
N GLN A 258 17.92 11.98 -8.48
CA GLN A 258 17.29 12.36 -9.77
C GLN A 258 16.74 13.78 -9.79
N SER A 259 16.24 14.29 -8.68
CA SER A 259 15.50 15.57 -8.64
C SER A 259 16.36 16.78 -8.28
N ALA A 260 17.46 16.60 -7.54
CA ALA A 260 18.03 17.72 -6.78
C ALA A 260 19.40 18.30 -7.25
N LEU A 261 20.03 17.85 -8.33
CA LEU A 261 21.50 18.03 -8.44
C LEU A 261 22.02 18.25 -9.87
N ASN A 262 22.47 19.46 -10.19
CA ASN A 262 23.35 19.71 -11.34
C ASN A 262 24.80 19.34 -10.94
N ILE A 263 25.21 18.09 -11.20
CA ILE A 263 26.54 17.60 -10.84
C ILE A 263 27.56 18.16 -11.83
N ARG A 264 28.44 19.05 -11.35
CA ARG A 264 29.47 19.67 -12.20
C ARG A 264 30.47 18.62 -12.66
N GLY A 265 30.72 18.61 -13.97
CA GLY A 265 31.62 17.62 -14.54
C GLY A 265 31.00 16.22 -14.67
N LEU A 266 29.68 16.05 -14.62
CA LEU A 266 29.06 14.80 -15.05
C LEU A 266 29.12 14.67 -16.59
N ASP A 267 29.54 13.51 -17.11
CA ASP A 267 29.52 13.20 -18.55
C ASP A 267 29.07 11.76 -18.86
N THR A 268 28.97 10.92 -17.84
CA THR A 268 28.61 9.50 -17.98
C THR A 268 27.58 9.14 -16.93
N VAL A 269 26.48 8.52 -17.36
CA VAL A 269 25.43 8.01 -16.47
C VAL A 269 25.28 6.51 -16.68
N VAL A 270 25.22 5.77 -15.58
CA VAL A 270 24.92 4.34 -15.54
C VAL A 270 23.61 4.17 -14.78
N ILE A 271 22.62 3.54 -15.40
CA ILE A 271 21.27 3.36 -14.85
C ILE A 271 21.04 1.88 -14.70
N TYR A 272 20.85 1.40 -13.48
CA TYR A 272 20.31 0.06 -13.27
C TYR A 272 18.79 0.12 -13.36
N ASP A 273 18.22 -0.64 -14.30
CA ASP A 273 16.79 -0.67 -14.60
C ASP A 273 16.01 -1.46 -13.55
N ALA A 274 15.99 -0.93 -12.33
CA ALA A 274 15.26 -1.49 -11.22
C ALA A 274 14.83 -0.39 -10.25
N ARG A 275 13.64 -0.54 -9.68
CA ARG A 275 13.10 0.24 -8.56
C ARG A 275 12.31 -0.66 -7.62
N TYR A 276 12.05 -0.18 -6.42
CA TYR A 276 11.06 -0.78 -5.53
C TYR A 276 9.89 0.17 -5.40
N ALA A 277 8.68 -0.35 -5.61
CA ALA A 277 7.44 0.40 -5.45
C ALA A 277 6.40 -0.46 -4.74
N ASN A 278 5.47 0.18 -4.04
CA ASN A 278 4.33 -0.50 -3.47
C ASN A 278 3.31 -0.77 -4.58
N VAL A 279 2.95 -2.04 -4.77
CA VAL A 279 1.90 -2.48 -5.68
C VAL A 279 0.74 -3.01 -4.85
N VAL A 280 -0.47 -2.54 -5.14
CA VAL A 280 -1.67 -3.06 -4.49
C VAL A 280 -2.00 -4.44 -5.05
N GLU A 281 -1.71 -5.49 -4.28
CA GLU A 281 -2.10 -6.87 -4.61
C GLU A 281 -3.15 -7.36 -3.62
N ARG A 282 -4.34 -7.71 -4.12
CA ARG A 282 -5.47 -8.20 -3.31
C ARG A 282 -5.81 -7.26 -2.12
N GLY A 283 -5.74 -5.96 -2.36
CA GLY A 283 -6.02 -4.92 -1.36
C GLY A 283 -4.88 -4.63 -0.39
N ARG A 284 -3.65 -5.11 -0.65
CA ARG A 284 -2.49 -4.89 0.23
C ARG A 284 -1.35 -4.23 -0.54
N ASN A 285 -0.68 -3.28 0.10
CA ASN A 285 0.54 -2.66 -0.43
C ASN A 285 1.71 -3.63 -0.27
N VAL A 286 2.15 -4.23 -1.39
CA VAL A 286 3.30 -5.15 -1.45
C VAL A 286 4.48 -4.42 -2.06
N LEU A 287 5.60 -4.36 -1.32
CA LEU A 287 6.85 -3.84 -1.84
C LEU A 287 7.41 -4.80 -2.90
N THR A 288 7.34 -4.39 -4.16
CA THR A 288 7.71 -5.21 -5.30
C THR A 288 8.85 -4.58 -6.07
N ARG A 289 9.81 -5.40 -6.47
CA ARG A 289 10.86 -4.99 -7.39
C ARG A 289 10.28 -4.89 -8.80
N LEU A 290 10.38 -3.72 -9.40
CA LEU A 290 9.90 -3.41 -10.74
C LEU A 290 11.04 -2.84 -11.59
N TYR A 291 10.82 -2.79 -12.90
CA TYR A 291 11.65 -1.97 -13.78
C TYR A 291 11.35 -0.48 -13.58
N LEU A 292 12.31 0.36 -13.96
CA LEU A 292 12.08 1.81 -14.03
C LEU A 292 11.05 2.13 -15.12
N GLY A 293 10.22 3.14 -14.88
CA GLY A 293 9.36 3.70 -15.92
C GLY A 293 10.15 4.52 -16.93
N ALA A 294 9.49 4.90 -18.03
CA ALA A 294 10.09 5.74 -19.06
C ALA A 294 10.49 7.12 -18.50
N ASN A 295 9.65 7.70 -17.64
CA ASN A 295 9.89 9.00 -17.01
C ASN A 295 11.20 9.00 -16.19
N GLU A 296 11.42 7.97 -15.36
CA GLU A 296 12.63 7.87 -14.53
C GLU A 296 13.90 7.68 -15.37
N ILE A 297 13.84 6.83 -16.40
CA ILE A 297 14.99 6.59 -17.30
C ILE A 297 15.33 7.87 -18.06
N LEU A 298 14.33 8.55 -18.64
CA LEU A 298 14.52 9.80 -19.37
C LEU A 298 15.07 10.91 -18.46
N GLN A 299 14.61 10.99 -17.20
CA GLN A 299 15.10 11.96 -16.23
C GLN A 299 16.56 11.72 -15.83
N MET A 300 16.94 10.45 -15.58
CA MET A 300 18.33 10.09 -15.28
C MET A 300 19.25 10.31 -16.48
N ALA A 301 18.85 9.84 -17.67
CA ALA A 301 19.63 9.96 -18.90
C ALA A 301 19.78 11.42 -19.34
N GLY A 302 18.73 12.23 -19.19
CA GLY A 302 18.70 13.65 -19.54
C GLY A 302 19.70 14.51 -18.76
N ARG A 303 20.36 13.97 -17.73
CA ARG A 303 21.48 14.63 -17.05
C ARG A 303 22.71 14.80 -17.95
N VAL A 304 22.84 13.94 -18.96
CA VAL A 304 23.95 13.92 -19.91
C VAL A 304 23.43 14.02 -21.35
N HIS A 305 22.39 13.26 -21.68
CA HIS A 305 21.81 13.16 -23.02
C HIS A 305 21.26 14.49 -23.53
N GLY A 306 21.81 14.99 -24.64
CA GLY A 306 21.43 16.26 -25.27
C GLY A 306 21.98 17.50 -24.56
N ARG A 307 22.92 17.34 -23.62
CA ARG A 307 23.47 18.45 -22.81
C ARG A 307 24.99 18.49 -22.75
N VAL A 308 25.63 17.33 -22.67
CA VAL A 308 27.08 17.22 -22.45
C VAL A 308 27.75 16.67 -23.71
N ASP A 309 28.79 17.36 -24.16
CA ASP A 309 29.60 16.93 -25.30
C ASP A 309 30.23 15.56 -25.03
N ALA A 310 30.14 14.65 -25.99
CA ALA A 310 30.60 13.26 -25.89
C ALA A 310 30.01 12.48 -24.68
N GLY A 311 28.78 12.81 -24.28
CA GLY A 311 28.08 12.14 -23.20
C GLY A 311 27.83 10.65 -23.43
N GLU A 312 27.79 9.86 -22.37
CA GLU A 312 27.46 8.43 -22.41
C GLU A 312 26.36 8.06 -21.41
N VAL A 313 25.43 7.21 -21.87
CA VAL A 313 24.38 6.63 -21.03
C VAL A 313 24.42 5.11 -21.17
N TYR A 314 24.62 4.42 -20.05
CA TYR A 314 24.55 2.97 -19.97
C TYR A 314 23.30 2.57 -19.20
N ILE A 315 22.41 1.81 -19.82
CA ILE A 315 21.21 1.28 -19.19
C ILE A 315 21.43 -0.22 -18.97
N LEU A 316 21.55 -0.61 -17.71
CA LEU A 316 21.76 -1.98 -17.30
C LEU A 316 20.39 -2.64 -17.09
N SER A 317 19.92 -3.37 -18.10
CA SER A 317 18.59 -3.95 -18.15
C SER A 317 18.60 -5.31 -18.84
N ASP A 318 17.84 -6.26 -18.30
CA ASP A 318 17.62 -7.58 -18.89
C ASP A 318 16.33 -7.66 -19.73
N ARG A 319 15.53 -6.59 -19.78
CA ARG A 319 14.39 -6.48 -20.71
C ARG A 319 14.80 -5.84 -22.04
N ASP A 320 14.04 -6.16 -23.09
CA ASP A 320 14.19 -5.51 -24.39
C ASP A 320 13.73 -4.04 -24.27
N LEU A 321 14.69 -3.12 -24.30
CA LEU A 321 14.47 -1.69 -24.13
C LEU A 321 15.15 -0.94 -25.27
N VAL A 322 14.35 -0.21 -26.02
CA VAL A 322 14.83 0.68 -27.09
C VAL A 322 14.69 2.12 -26.60
N PHE A 323 15.82 2.76 -26.25
CA PHE A 323 15.82 4.08 -25.62
C PHE A 323 15.15 5.15 -26.48
N GLU A 324 15.34 5.10 -27.79
CA GLU A 324 14.79 6.05 -28.76
C GLU A 324 13.25 6.00 -28.85
N GLN A 325 12.64 4.91 -28.37
CA GLN A 325 11.19 4.74 -28.35
C GLN A 325 10.57 5.16 -27.00
N LEU A 326 11.39 5.48 -25.99
CA LEU A 326 10.87 5.94 -24.70
C LEU A 326 10.22 7.32 -24.85
N GLN A 327 8.96 7.40 -24.44
CA GLN A 327 8.21 8.66 -24.38
C GLN A 327 7.76 8.91 -22.94
N PRO A 328 7.62 10.19 -22.53
CA PRO A 328 7.02 10.51 -21.25
C PRO A 328 5.63 9.88 -21.14
N THR A 329 5.38 9.19 -20.02
CA THR A 329 4.09 8.56 -19.73
C THR A 329 3.31 9.40 -18.71
N PRO A 330 1.98 9.20 -18.59
CA PRO A 330 1.22 9.72 -17.47
C PRO A 330 1.83 9.30 -16.11
N PRO A 331 1.61 10.08 -15.04
CA PRO A 331 2.15 9.77 -13.72
C PRO A 331 1.46 8.55 -13.11
N GLU A 332 2.19 7.79 -12.29
CA GLU A 332 1.67 6.65 -11.53
C GLU A 332 1.11 7.14 -10.19
N PHE A 333 -0.20 7.35 -10.14
CA PHE A 333 -0.90 7.82 -8.95
C PHE A 333 -0.93 6.80 -7.81
N GLN A 334 -0.89 7.31 -6.58
CA GLN A 334 -0.76 6.52 -5.35
C GLN A 334 -1.99 6.61 -4.43
N LEU A 335 -2.87 7.60 -4.60
CA LEU A 335 -3.98 7.85 -3.67
C LEU A 335 -4.92 6.64 -3.50
N ALA A 336 -5.11 5.86 -4.57
CA ALA A 336 -5.92 4.65 -4.54
C ALA A 336 -5.43 3.60 -3.53
N GLY A 337 -4.13 3.64 -3.17
CA GLY A 337 -3.51 2.72 -2.21
C GLY A 337 -3.49 3.20 -0.76
N ASP A 338 -4.01 4.40 -0.46
CA ASP A 338 -4.00 5.01 0.88
C ASP A 338 -5.41 5.48 1.32
N ALA A 339 -6.33 4.52 1.38
CA ALA A 339 -7.73 4.77 1.69
C ALA A 339 -7.95 5.30 3.12
N GLU A 340 -7.12 4.89 4.09
CA GLU A 340 -7.20 5.37 5.48
C GLU A 340 -6.87 6.85 5.59
N ARG A 341 -5.79 7.32 4.93
CA ARG A 341 -5.44 8.75 4.89
C ARG A 341 -6.54 9.58 4.24
N VAL A 342 -7.14 9.08 3.16
CA VAL A 342 -8.28 9.75 2.50
C VAL A 342 -9.46 9.83 3.47
N ALA A 343 -9.81 8.74 4.15
CA ALA A 343 -10.94 8.68 5.08
C ALA A 343 -10.78 9.66 6.25
N ILE A 344 -9.62 9.69 6.90
CA ILE A 344 -9.41 10.59 8.05
C ILE A 344 -9.37 12.07 7.65
N THR A 345 -8.74 12.40 6.53
CA THR A 345 -8.70 13.79 6.01
C THR A 345 -10.11 14.26 5.61
N CYS A 346 -10.87 13.39 4.95
CA CYS A 346 -12.26 13.68 4.58
C CYS A 346 -13.12 13.91 5.82
N ALA A 347 -12.94 13.10 6.87
CA ALA A 347 -13.63 13.29 8.15
C ALA A 347 -13.21 14.57 8.89
N ALA A 348 -11.94 14.98 8.81
CA ALA A 348 -11.46 16.25 9.36
C ALA A 348 -12.18 17.44 8.70
N LEU A 349 -12.37 17.36 7.39
CA LEU A 349 -13.05 18.38 6.58
C LEU A 349 -14.59 18.30 6.63
N GLY A 350 -15.13 17.19 7.15
CA GLY A 350 -16.56 16.89 7.10
C GLY A 350 -17.09 16.73 5.68
N VAL A 351 -16.33 16.06 4.81
CA VAL A 351 -16.62 15.82 3.39
C VAL A 351 -16.58 14.33 3.10
N ASP A 352 -17.34 13.86 2.12
CA ASP A 352 -17.19 12.50 1.61
C ASP A 352 -16.18 12.47 0.45
N ALA A 353 -15.26 11.51 0.46
CA ALA A 353 -14.26 11.38 -0.61
C ALA A 353 -14.89 11.17 -2.00
N ARG A 354 -16.13 10.67 -2.06
CA ARG A 354 -16.89 10.49 -3.32
C ARG A 354 -17.33 11.81 -3.95
N ASP A 355 -17.35 12.89 -3.17
CA ASP A 355 -17.70 14.24 -3.62
C ASP A 355 -16.47 15.05 -4.03
N LEU A 356 -15.26 14.49 -3.85
CA LEU A 356 -14.02 15.10 -4.31
C LEU A 356 -13.74 14.71 -5.76
N ASP A 357 -13.38 15.70 -6.57
CA ASP A 357 -12.81 15.47 -7.89
C ASP A 357 -11.36 15.05 -7.72
N LEU A 358 -11.13 13.74 -7.54
CA LEU A 358 -9.81 13.14 -7.35
C LEU A 358 -9.10 12.92 -8.70
N PRO A 359 -7.75 12.98 -8.74
CA PRO A 359 -7.01 12.71 -9.98
C PRO A 359 -7.14 11.25 -10.43
N VAL A 360 -7.49 10.35 -9.51
CA VAL A 360 -7.75 8.93 -9.78
C VAL A 360 -9.05 8.44 -9.17
N PRO A 361 -9.67 7.40 -9.76
CA PRO A 361 -10.82 6.76 -9.17
C PRO A 361 -10.52 6.23 -7.76
N LEU A 362 -11.36 6.60 -6.80
CA LEU A 362 -11.31 6.08 -5.44
C LEU A 362 -11.67 4.59 -5.43
N ASP A 363 -10.85 3.75 -4.77
CA ASP A 363 -11.26 2.40 -4.41
C ASP A 363 -12.36 2.49 -3.34
N ARG A 364 -13.62 2.38 -3.77
CA ARG A 364 -14.79 2.49 -2.90
C ARG A 364 -14.86 1.39 -1.85
N LYS A 365 -14.27 0.22 -2.09
CA LYS A 365 -14.28 -0.86 -1.12
C LYS A 365 -13.27 -0.56 -0.02
N ALA A 366 -12.03 -0.29 -0.40
CA ALA A 366 -10.97 0.06 0.55
C ALA A 366 -11.33 1.30 1.38
N TYR A 367 -11.96 2.31 0.75
CA TYR A 367 -12.44 3.50 1.45
C TYR A 367 -13.52 3.17 2.51
N ARG A 368 -14.49 2.32 2.20
CA ARG A 368 -15.50 1.91 3.19
C ARG A 368 -14.89 1.13 4.35
N GLU A 369 -14.00 0.19 4.05
CA GLU A 369 -13.29 -0.59 5.08
C GLU A 369 -12.47 0.32 5.99
N ALA A 370 -11.81 1.35 5.43
CA ALA A 370 -11.10 2.36 6.22
C ALA A 370 -12.02 3.20 7.10
N VAL A 371 -13.18 3.65 6.59
CA VAL A 371 -14.18 4.38 7.38
C VAL A 371 -14.74 3.52 8.51
N GLU A 372 -15.04 2.25 8.23
CA GLU A 372 -15.51 1.28 9.24
C GLU A 372 -14.45 1.05 10.32
N LEU A 373 -13.18 0.88 9.94
CA LEU A 373 -12.06 0.75 10.87
C LEU A 373 -11.97 1.99 11.78
N LEU A 374 -11.90 3.19 11.20
CA LEU A 374 -11.76 4.44 11.96
C LEU A 374 -12.99 4.72 12.85
N THR A 375 -14.18 4.32 12.41
CA THR A 375 -15.41 4.38 13.22
C THR A 375 -15.36 3.39 14.37
N GLY A 376 -14.95 2.14 14.12
CA GLY A 376 -14.78 1.11 15.15
C GLY A 376 -13.72 1.47 16.21
N ARG A 377 -12.73 2.29 15.83
CA ARG A 377 -11.75 2.88 16.76
C ARG A 377 -12.25 4.13 17.50
N GLY A 378 -13.43 4.65 17.15
CA GLY A 378 -14.02 5.85 17.76
C GLY A 378 -13.38 7.17 17.30
N LEU A 379 -12.61 7.17 16.21
CA LEU A 379 -11.98 8.37 15.65
C LEU A 379 -12.95 9.16 14.77
N ILE A 380 -13.86 8.46 14.10
CA ILE A 380 -14.86 9.03 13.20
C ILE A 380 -16.25 8.68 13.69
N GLU A 381 -17.17 9.64 13.60
CA GLU A 381 -18.60 9.44 13.82
C GLU A 381 -19.37 10.31 12.81
N HIS A 382 -20.37 9.73 12.15
CA HIS A 382 -21.20 10.42 11.14
C HIS A 382 -20.40 11.18 10.06
N GLY A 383 -19.27 10.61 9.61
CA GLY A 383 -18.42 11.21 8.58
C GLY A 383 -17.61 12.42 9.06
N ARG A 384 -17.47 12.62 10.38
CA ARG A 384 -16.65 13.67 10.99
C ARG A 384 -15.73 13.10 12.06
N LEU A 385 -14.63 13.79 12.36
CA LEU A 385 -13.80 13.43 13.51
C LEU A 385 -14.57 13.61 14.83
N THR A 386 -14.45 12.64 15.73
CA THR A 386 -14.87 12.76 17.13
C THR A 386 -13.93 13.70 17.89
N GLN A 387 -14.21 14.00 19.17
CA GLN A 387 -13.22 14.72 20.00
C GLN A 387 -11.90 13.92 20.09
N TYR A 388 -12.00 12.62 20.34
CA TYR A 388 -10.85 11.72 20.35
C TYR A 388 -10.10 11.75 19.00
N GLY A 389 -10.83 11.66 17.89
CA GLY A 389 -10.25 11.74 16.54
C GLY A 389 -9.51 13.05 16.26
N ARG A 390 -10.05 14.18 16.73
CA ARG A 390 -9.40 15.50 16.59
C ARG A 390 -8.10 15.58 17.38
N GLU A 391 -8.09 15.12 18.62
CA GLU A 391 -6.90 15.15 19.48
C GLU A 391 -5.81 14.20 18.95
N VAL A 392 -6.19 13.03 18.40
CA VAL A 392 -5.25 12.10 17.76
C VAL A 392 -4.68 12.66 16.46
N GLU A 393 -5.51 13.20 15.57
CA GLU A 393 -5.04 13.73 14.26
C GLU A 393 -4.18 15.00 14.41
N ALA A 394 -4.39 15.77 15.50
CA ALA A 394 -3.56 16.92 15.83
C ALA A 394 -2.09 16.54 16.14
N MET A 395 -1.85 15.32 16.65
CA MET A 395 -0.50 14.84 16.94
C MET A 395 0.37 14.84 15.67
N PRO A 396 1.62 15.33 15.70
CA PRO A 396 2.50 15.38 14.53
C PRO A 396 3.19 14.03 14.23
N VAL A 397 2.44 12.93 14.32
CA VAL A 397 2.91 11.55 14.13
C VAL A 397 1.86 10.74 13.36
N GLU A 398 2.20 9.52 12.96
CA GLU A 398 1.21 8.61 12.38
C GLU A 398 0.12 8.24 13.40
N ARG A 399 -1.13 8.06 12.92
CA ARG A 399 -2.30 7.81 13.77
C ARG A 399 -2.06 6.76 14.85
N PRO A 400 -1.46 5.57 14.56
CA PRO A 400 -1.29 4.58 15.61
C PRO A 400 -0.50 5.08 16.82
N TRP A 401 0.52 5.91 16.57
CA TRP A 401 1.29 6.55 17.61
C TRP A 401 0.54 7.69 18.28
N GLY A 402 -0.26 8.46 17.53
CA GLY A 402 -1.14 9.50 18.10
C GLY A 402 -2.13 8.92 19.10
N GLU A 403 -2.71 7.75 18.80
CA GLU A 403 -3.56 7.02 19.74
C GLU A 403 -2.80 6.57 20.99
N LEU A 404 -1.57 6.06 20.85
CA LEU A 404 -0.75 5.72 22.02
C LEU A 404 -0.40 6.96 22.84
N LEU A 405 -0.04 8.08 22.22
CA LEU A 405 0.27 9.33 22.92
C LEU A 405 -0.92 9.85 23.72
N TYR A 406 -2.11 9.82 23.13
CA TYR A 406 -3.35 10.22 23.80
C TYR A 406 -3.60 9.41 25.08
N HIS A 407 -3.30 8.10 25.06
CA HIS A 407 -3.56 7.18 26.19
C HIS A 407 -2.33 6.94 27.09
N ALA A 408 -1.17 7.52 26.78
CA ALA A 408 0.06 7.26 27.49
C ALA A 408 0.11 7.98 28.84
N ASP A 409 0.46 7.25 29.90
CA ASP A 409 0.82 7.85 31.17
C ASP A 409 2.12 8.66 31.04
N ALA A 410 2.31 9.65 31.93
CA ALA A 410 3.46 10.57 31.89
C ALA A 410 4.83 9.86 31.84
N GLU A 411 4.98 8.70 32.49
CA GLU A 411 6.22 7.91 32.48
C GLU A 411 6.54 7.32 31.08
N LEU A 412 5.52 7.07 30.25
CA LEU A 412 5.67 6.48 28.91
C LEU A 412 5.76 7.51 27.79
N ILE A 413 5.36 8.76 28.02
CA ILE A 413 5.42 9.83 27.02
C ILE A 413 6.79 9.92 26.33
N PRO A 414 7.95 9.88 27.02
CA PRO A 414 9.25 9.92 26.35
C PRO A 414 9.45 8.77 25.35
N MET A 415 9.06 7.55 25.74
CA MET A 415 9.21 6.37 24.89
C MET A 415 8.30 6.43 23.68
N VAL A 416 7.03 6.78 23.87
CA VAL A 416 6.05 6.86 22.78
C VAL A 416 6.41 8.02 21.83
N ALA A 417 6.73 9.21 22.35
CA ALA A 417 7.04 10.38 21.53
C ALA A 417 8.28 10.19 20.64
N VAL A 418 9.32 9.54 21.17
CA VAL A 418 10.53 9.24 20.41
C VAL A 418 10.27 8.08 19.43
N ALA A 419 9.66 6.98 19.87
CA ALA A 419 9.39 5.83 19.00
C ALA A 419 8.47 6.18 17.83
N ALA A 420 7.51 7.08 18.04
CA ALA A 420 6.61 7.59 17.01
C ALA A 420 7.33 8.34 15.86
N ASN A 421 8.57 8.77 16.09
CA ASN A 421 9.39 9.47 15.12
C ASN A 421 10.51 8.60 14.54
N ILE A 422 10.54 7.31 14.88
CA ILE A 422 11.46 6.32 14.34
C ILE A 422 10.69 5.41 13.38
N GLU A 423 11.06 5.43 12.10
CA GLU A 423 10.39 4.58 11.10
C GLU A 423 10.61 3.08 11.38
N SER A 424 11.84 2.70 11.71
CA SER A 424 12.16 1.38 12.26
C SER A 424 13.57 1.32 12.83
N LEU A 425 13.81 0.35 13.70
CA LEU A 425 15.17 0.04 14.17
C LEU A 425 16.10 -0.31 13.00
N HIS A 426 15.59 -1.06 12.01
CA HIS A 426 16.37 -1.44 10.83
C HIS A 426 16.79 -0.22 9.99
N ARG A 427 15.89 0.74 9.76
CA ARG A 427 16.18 1.92 8.94
C ARG A 427 17.03 2.95 9.65
N MET A 428 16.94 3.03 10.97
CA MET A 428 17.78 3.88 11.81
C MET A 428 19.25 3.41 11.85
N THR A 429 19.49 2.13 11.57
CA THR A 429 20.81 1.50 11.74
C THR A 429 21.44 1.09 10.40
N ARG A 430 22.73 0.77 10.44
CA ARG A 430 23.50 0.15 9.37
C ARG A 430 23.38 -1.37 9.48
N GLU A 431 23.75 -2.08 8.42
CA GLU A 431 23.78 -3.55 8.44
C GLU A 431 24.76 -4.06 9.50
N GLU A 432 25.98 -3.49 9.52
CA GLU A 432 26.94 -3.63 10.60
C GLU A 432 26.62 -2.62 11.72
N ARG A 433 26.15 -3.11 12.88
CA ARG A 433 25.76 -2.27 14.02
C ARG A 433 26.12 -2.90 15.36
N ASP A 434 26.41 -2.06 16.37
CA ASP A 434 26.73 -2.48 17.73
C ASP A 434 25.78 -1.84 18.75
N LEU A 435 24.68 -2.54 19.06
CA LEU A 435 23.65 -2.07 19.99
C LEU A 435 23.82 -2.62 21.42
N ARG A 436 25.01 -3.13 21.78
CA ARG A 436 25.26 -3.67 23.12
C ARG A 436 24.93 -2.64 24.20
N GLY A 437 24.18 -3.08 25.21
CA GLY A 437 23.70 -2.26 26.32
C GLY A 437 22.47 -1.40 26.02
N LEU A 438 21.94 -1.41 24.79
CA LEU A 438 20.77 -0.62 24.38
C LEU A 438 19.55 -1.50 24.06
N VAL A 439 19.78 -2.78 23.78
CA VAL A 439 18.72 -3.74 23.42
C VAL A 439 17.75 -3.95 24.56
N VAL A 440 16.46 -3.78 24.27
CA VAL A 440 15.34 -4.22 25.10
C VAL A 440 14.75 -5.46 24.44
N SER A 441 15.07 -6.64 24.99
CA SER A 441 14.62 -7.92 24.45
C SER A 441 13.10 -7.93 24.28
N GLY A 442 12.62 -8.27 23.08
CA GLY A 442 11.19 -8.27 22.77
C GLY A 442 10.63 -6.95 22.26
N SER A 443 11.41 -5.87 22.13
CA SER A 443 10.89 -4.58 21.64
C SER A 443 11.88 -3.83 20.74
N ASP A 444 11.58 -3.81 19.45
CA ASP A 444 12.26 -2.95 18.47
C ASP A 444 12.02 -1.47 18.77
N HIS A 445 10.79 -1.12 19.15
CA HIS A 445 10.41 0.26 19.51
C HIS A 445 11.26 0.79 20.67
N LEU A 446 11.36 0.05 21.78
CA LEU A 446 12.12 0.48 22.94
C LEU A 446 13.64 0.36 22.75
N THR A 447 14.09 -0.57 21.92
CA THR A 447 15.51 -0.63 21.52
C THR A 447 15.90 0.60 20.71
N ALA A 448 15.08 0.99 19.72
CA ALA A 448 15.34 2.19 18.93
C ALA A 448 15.24 3.47 19.77
N TYR A 449 14.28 3.51 20.70
CA TYR A 449 14.22 4.55 21.73
C TYR A 449 15.54 4.66 22.51
N ASN A 450 16.09 3.55 23.01
CA ASN A 450 17.33 3.56 23.78
C ASN A 450 18.53 4.04 22.97
N VAL A 451 18.58 3.76 21.66
CA VAL A 451 19.60 4.31 20.75
C VAL A 451 19.53 5.84 20.73
N TYR A 452 18.34 6.38 20.57
CA TYR A 452 18.14 7.84 20.57
C TYR A 452 18.41 8.45 21.97
N ALA A 453 17.96 7.81 23.04
CA ALA A 453 18.20 8.24 24.41
C ALA A 453 19.70 8.30 24.73
N GLU A 454 20.50 7.32 24.27
CA GLU A 454 21.96 7.37 24.41
C GLU A 454 22.57 8.56 23.67
N ALA A 455 22.14 8.80 22.43
CA ALA A 455 22.61 9.93 21.63
C ALA A 455 22.36 11.26 22.36
N VAL A 456 21.13 11.48 22.85
CA VAL A 456 20.76 12.69 23.60
C VAL A 456 21.56 12.81 24.88
N ASN A 457 21.61 11.75 25.69
CA ASN A 457 22.23 11.80 27.01
C ASN A 457 23.76 11.99 26.97
N LYS A 458 24.45 11.44 25.96
CA LYS A 458 25.91 11.48 25.86
C LYS A 458 26.43 12.57 24.93
N HIS A 459 25.71 12.83 23.83
CA HIS A 459 26.18 13.69 22.74
C HIS A 459 25.26 14.89 22.50
N GLY A 460 24.07 14.89 23.08
CA GLY A 460 23.08 15.94 22.95
C GLY A 460 23.19 17.07 23.98
N TYR A 461 22.43 18.12 23.71
CA TYR A 461 22.09 19.21 24.62
C TYR A 461 20.77 19.86 24.18
N PRO A 462 19.98 20.42 25.11
CA PRO A 462 18.83 21.24 24.75
C PRO A 462 19.32 22.55 24.12
N GLY A 463 18.78 22.90 22.97
CA GLY A 463 19.03 24.17 22.31
C GLY A 463 17.78 24.67 21.60
N GLU A 464 17.92 25.75 20.84
CA GLU A 464 16.83 26.33 20.07
C GLU A 464 17.18 26.39 18.58
N VAL A 465 16.20 26.08 17.74
CA VAL A 465 16.27 26.26 16.29
C VAL A 465 15.08 27.11 15.88
N TYR A 466 15.34 28.28 15.32
CA TYR A 466 14.31 29.30 15.03
C TYR A 466 13.47 29.68 16.26
N GLY A 467 14.09 29.73 17.45
CA GLY A 467 13.42 30.08 18.72
C GLY A 467 12.56 28.95 19.31
N LEU A 468 12.63 27.73 18.76
CA LEU A 468 11.89 26.57 19.25
C LEU A 468 12.84 25.54 19.89
N PRO A 469 12.50 24.98 21.08
CA PRO A 469 13.31 23.97 21.74
C PRO A 469 13.53 22.72 20.87
N ARG A 470 14.76 22.21 20.85
CA ARG A 470 15.18 21.02 20.13
C ARG A 470 16.39 20.35 20.81
N HIS A 471 16.50 19.02 20.70
CA HIS A 471 17.78 18.36 20.98
C HIS A 471 18.77 18.64 19.85
N LEU A 472 19.87 19.29 20.21
CA LEU A 472 21.00 19.51 19.32
C LEU A 472 22.14 18.59 19.73
N PHE A 473 23.02 18.27 18.77
CA PHE A 473 24.10 17.31 18.99
C PHE A 473 25.45 17.98 18.73
N ARG A 474 26.45 17.61 19.54
CA ARG A 474 27.85 18.00 19.34
C ARG A 474 28.46 17.13 18.24
N ASP A 475 29.54 17.59 17.59
CA ASP A 475 30.28 16.87 16.54
C ASP A 475 30.70 15.43 16.95
N SER A 476 30.84 15.17 18.25
CA SER A 476 31.06 13.81 18.78
C SER A 476 29.99 12.78 18.39
N VAL A 477 28.80 13.22 17.95
CA VAL A 477 27.71 12.34 17.53
C VAL A 477 28.06 11.57 16.26
N ASP A 478 28.84 12.15 15.34
CA ASP A 478 29.23 11.49 14.09
C ASP A 478 30.10 10.27 14.39
N THR A 479 31.11 10.42 15.25
CA THR A 479 31.98 9.31 15.69
C THR A 479 31.22 8.25 16.48
N TRP A 480 30.29 8.66 17.34
CA TRP A 480 29.43 7.72 18.06
C TRP A 480 28.52 6.94 17.11
N ALA A 481 27.90 7.62 16.15
CA ALA A 481 26.99 7.01 15.18
C ALA A 481 27.74 6.03 14.28
N GLU A 482 28.94 6.36 13.83
CA GLU A 482 29.82 5.45 13.09
C GLU A 482 30.14 4.20 13.92
N GLY A 483 30.58 4.36 15.17
CA GLY A 483 30.91 3.24 16.05
C GLY A 483 29.72 2.35 16.42
N ARG A 484 28.51 2.93 16.55
CA ARG A 484 27.28 2.20 16.82
C ARG A 484 26.63 1.60 15.56
N GLY A 485 27.02 2.05 14.37
CA GLY A 485 26.32 1.73 13.13
C GLY A 485 24.93 2.36 13.08
N VAL A 486 24.80 3.63 13.44
CA VAL A 486 23.55 4.42 13.45
C VAL A 486 23.64 5.52 12.39
N LEU A 487 22.51 5.89 11.79
CA LEU A 487 22.44 7.04 10.89
C LEU A 487 22.25 8.34 11.67
N VAL A 488 23.20 9.27 11.53
CA VAL A 488 23.11 10.61 12.14
C VAL A 488 21.84 11.34 11.69
N LYS A 489 21.49 11.24 10.40
CA LYS A 489 20.26 11.86 9.88
C LYS A 489 19.00 11.32 10.57
N ALA A 490 18.95 10.02 10.88
CA ALA A 490 17.83 9.43 11.62
C ALA A 490 17.72 10.04 13.03
N ILE A 491 18.84 10.26 13.72
CA ILE A 491 18.86 10.93 15.04
C ILE A 491 18.37 12.38 14.93
N GLU A 492 18.84 13.13 13.93
CA GLU A 492 18.42 14.52 13.68
C GLU A 492 16.92 14.65 13.39
N ASP A 493 16.37 13.69 12.62
CA ASP A 493 14.94 13.61 12.27
C ASP A 493 14.08 13.21 13.46
N VAL A 494 14.55 12.27 14.29
CA VAL A 494 13.88 11.91 15.54
C VAL A 494 13.87 13.09 16.50
N ALA A 495 14.95 13.86 16.58
CA ALA A 495 15.01 15.07 17.42
C ALA A 495 14.03 16.14 17.02
N LEU A 496 13.87 16.35 15.71
CA LEU A 496 12.88 17.26 15.17
C LEU A 496 11.46 16.82 15.53
N GLY A 497 11.13 15.57 15.21
CA GLY A 497 9.80 15.02 15.41
C GLY A 497 9.41 14.92 16.88
N THR A 498 10.34 14.50 17.73
CA THR A 498 10.13 14.44 19.19
C THR A 498 9.81 15.83 19.74
N ALA A 499 10.58 16.85 19.34
CA ALA A 499 10.31 18.22 19.78
C ALA A 499 8.93 18.73 19.35
N SER A 500 8.49 18.37 18.14
CA SER A 500 7.14 18.68 17.66
C SER A 500 6.05 18.01 18.50
N VAL A 501 6.23 16.74 18.87
CA VAL A 501 5.30 16.03 19.77
C VAL A 501 5.23 16.69 21.14
N TYR A 502 6.36 17.01 21.77
CA TYR A 502 6.37 17.65 23.09
C TYR A 502 5.67 19.02 23.08
N ARG A 503 5.86 19.81 22.00
CA ARG A 503 5.12 21.06 21.81
C ARG A 503 3.61 20.84 21.70
N GLN A 504 3.19 19.86 20.90
CA GLN A 504 1.76 19.54 20.74
C GLN A 504 1.12 19.07 22.06
N LEU A 505 1.89 18.41 22.92
CA LEU A 505 1.47 18.01 24.26
C LEU A 505 1.58 19.13 25.31
N GLU A 506 2.05 20.31 24.94
CA GLU A 506 2.33 21.43 25.84
C GLU A 506 3.30 21.07 26.99
N LEU A 507 4.27 20.19 26.70
CA LEU A 507 5.27 19.72 27.65
C LEU A 507 6.67 20.28 27.32
N PRO A 508 7.50 20.56 28.35
CA PRO A 508 8.90 20.94 28.12
C PRO A 508 9.69 19.76 27.56
N LEU A 509 10.57 20.04 26.59
CA LEU A 509 11.47 19.04 26.02
C LEU A 509 12.50 18.61 27.09
N PRO A 510 12.62 17.31 27.40
CA PRO A 510 13.46 16.85 28.51
C PRO A 510 14.94 16.89 28.14
N GLU A 511 15.78 17.50 28.98
CA GLU A 511 17.23 17.56 28.73
C GLU A 511 17.90 16.18 28.72
N ARG A 512 17.33 15.22 29.46
CA ARG A 512 17.78 13.84 29.55
C ARG A 512 16.61 12.88 29.43
N LEU A 513 16.86 11.78 28.73
CA LEU A 513 15.87 10.73 28.51
C LEU A 513 16.17 9.52 29.40
N PRO A 514 15.18 8.97 30.14
CA PRO A 514 15.38 7.75 30.89
C PRO A 514 15.61 6.56 29.95
N TYR A 515 16.52 5.63 30.28
CA TYR A 515 16.64 4.39 29.51
C TYR A 515 15.43 3.47 29.77
N ALA A 516 14.91 2.87 28.70
CA ALA A 516 13.90 1.84 28.81
C ALA A 516 14.54 0.51 29.25
N GLY A 517 13.87 -0.18 30.17
CA GLY A 517 14.21 -1.53 30.62
C GLY A 517 12.95 -2.35 30.89
N ASP A 518 13.07 -3.46 31.62
CA ASP A 518 11.98 -4.44 31.79
C ASP A 518 10.69 -3.85 32.40
N LYS A 519 10.81 -2.95 33.38
CA LYS A 519 9.65 -2.26 33.98
C LYS A 519 8.91 -1.44 32.93
N THR A 520 9.64 -0.63 32.16
CA THR A 520 9.08 0.20 31.08
C THR A 520 8.47 -0.67 29.98
N LEU A 521 9.14 -1.77 29.61
CA LEU A 521 8.63 -2.73 28.62
C LEU A 521 7.27 -3.29 29.05
N GLY A 522 7.12 -3.68 30.32
CA GLY A 522 5.84 -4.18 30.83
C GLY A 522 4.71 -3.17 30.71
N ALA A 523 4.96 -1.91 31.09
CA ALA A 523 3.96 -0.83 31.00
C ALA A 523 3.65 -0.45 29.54
N PHE A 524 4.68 -0.32 28.70
CA PHE A 524 4.52 -0.02 27.27
C PHE A 524 3.77 -1.14 26.54
N ALA A 525 4.11 -2.41 26.78
CA ALA A 525 3.40 -3.54 26.18
C ALA A 525 1.94 -3.63 26.66
N ASP A 526 1.63 -3.25 27.90
CA ASP A 526 0.25 -3.19 28.39
C ASP A 526 -0.55 -2.07 27.71
N LEU A 527 0.03 -0.88 27.53
CA LEU A 527 -0.56 0.21 26.77
C LEU A 527 -0.84 -0.20 25.32
N VAL A 528 0.16 -0.80 24.65
CA VAL A 528 0.01 -1.31 23.29
C VAL A 528 -1.06 -2.40 23.23
N ALA A 529 -1.12 -3.31 24.19
CA ALA A 529 -2.15 -4.35 24.21
C ALA A 529 -3.57 -3.80 24.49
N LYS A 530 -3.67 -2.72 25.26
CA LYS A 530 -4.95 -2.08 25.58
C LYS A 530 -5.54 -1.35 24.37
N ILE A 531 -4.72 -0.54 23.70
CA ILE A 531 -5.17 0.33 22.60
C ILE A 531 -5.07 -0.37 21.25
N MET A 532 -4.04 -1.20 21.09
CA MET A 532 -3.71 -2.02 19.92
C MET A 532 -3.96 -1.29 18.58
N PRO A 533 -3.20 -0.21 18.31
CA PRO A 533 -3.40 0.57 17.10
C PRO A 533 -2.59 0.10 15.90
N PHE A 534 -1.68 -0.85 16.10
CA PHE A 534 -0.79 -1.42 15.09
C PHE A 534 -1.40 -2.60 14.34
N ASP A 535 -0.60 -3.30 13.54
CA ASP A 535 -0.89 -4.66 13.12
C ASP A 535 -0.53 -5.65 14.23
N LEU A 536 -1.19 -6.82 14.23
CA LEU A 536 -0.95 -7.90 15.18
C LEU A 536 -0.71 -9.22 14.46
N VAL A 537 0.34 -9.90 14.85
CA VAL A 537 0.68 -11.27 14.44
C VAL A 537 0.84 -12.11 15.70
N ILE A 538 0.25 -13.30 15.74
CA ILE A 538 0.43 -14.27 16.83
C ILE A 538 1.02 -15.54 16.23
N ASP A 539 2.16 -15.99 16.76
CA ASP A 539 2.84 -17.22 16.30
C ASP A 539 3.12 -17.22 14.79
N GLU A 540 3.58 -16.08 14.28
CA GLU A 540 3.83 -15.81 12.86
C GLU A 540 2.60 -15.96 11.94
N GLU A 541 1.40 -15.86 12.49
CA GLU A 541 0.14 -15.89 11.76
C GLU A 541 -0.66 -14.60 11.99
N THR A 542 -1.23 -14.07 10.91
CA THR A 542 -2.22 -12.98 10.95
C THR A 542 -3.61 -13.53 11.28
N ALA A 543 -4.53 -12.70 11.75
CA ALA A 543 -5.88 -13.14 12.12
C ALA A 543 -6.65 -13.83 10.97
N ASP A 544 -6.30 -13.53 9.72
CA ASP A 544 -6.89 -14.16 8.53
C ASP A 544 -6.15 -15.42 8.04
N GLY A 545 -5.25 -15.96 8.86
CA GLY A 545 -4.59 -17.24 8.66
C GLY A 545 -3.37 -17.21 7.74
N ARG A 546 -2.77 -16.03 7.51
CA ARG A 546 -1.60 -15.89 6.64
C ARG A 546 -0.31 -15.78 7.44
N GLU A 547 0.72 -16.44 6.92
CA GLU A 547 2.07 -16.41 7.48
C GLU A 547 2.70 -15.01 7.37
N ALA A 548 3.16 -14.48 8.50
CA ALA A 548 3.87 -13.22 8.65
C ALA A 548 5.01 -13.39 9.67
N ARG A 549 6.25 -13.40 9.18
CA ARG A 549 7.40 -13.74 10.02
C ARG A 549 7.92 -12.56 10.81
N VAL A 550 8.58 -12.81 11.93
CA VAL A 550 9.33 -11.76 12.60
C VAL A 550 10.52 -11.35 11.72
N SER A 551 10.71 -10.04 11.55
CA SER A 551 11.75 -9.48 10.69
C SER A 551 13.15 -9.92 11.15
N ARG A 552 14.04 -10.27 10.22
CA ARG A 552 15.38 -10.83 10.54
C ARG A 552 16.24 -9.96 11.45
N GLY A 553 16.04 -8.64 11.41
CA GLY A 553 16.76 -7.67 12.24
C GLY A 553 16.04 -7.26 13.53
N SER A 554 14.86 -7.82 13.78
CA SER A 554 14.05 -7.54 14.96
C SER A 554 14.62 -8.22 16.20
N VAL A 555 14.39 -7.59 17.36
CA VAL A 555 14.70 -8.16 18.68
C VAL A 555 13.48 -8.85 19.33
N CYS A 556 12.37 -8.98 18.59
CA CYS A 556 11.19 -9.74 19.00
C CYS A 556 11.40 -11.26 18.88
N GLY A 557 10.66 -12.02 19.69
CA GLY A 557 10.58 -13.48 19.56
C GLY A 557 9.59 -13.92 18.49
N SER A 558 9.81 -15.09 17.87
CA SER A 558 8.92 -15.69 16.87
C SER A 558 7.67 -16.37 17.46
N TRP A 559 7.54 -16.39 18.79
CA TRP A 559 6.43 -17.01 19.52
C TRP A 559 5.69 -15.95 20.34
N GLY A 560 4.37 -16.08 20.40
CA GLY A 560 3.48 -15.13 21.03
C GLY A 560 3.05 -13.98 20.11
N GLY A 561 2.35 -13.00 20.68
CA GLY A 561 1.86 -11.84 19.95
C GLY A 561 2.94 -10.80 19.72
N VAL A 562 3.08 -10.31 18.49
CA VAL A 562 3.91 -9.15 18.14
C VAL A 562 2.99 -8.08 17.56
N ALA A 563 3.02 -6.90 18.17
CA ALA A 563 2.28 -5.72 17.70
C ALA A 563 3.25 -4.68 17.14
N GLY A 564 3.01 -4.23 15.92
CA GLY A 564 3.84 -3.23 15.25
C GLY A 564 3.56 -3.12 13.77
N THR A 565 4.58 -2.82 12.97
CA THR A 565 4.40 -2.56 11.54
C THR A 565 4.49 -3.84 10.73
N LEU A 566 3.40 -4.23 10.07
CA LEU A 566 3.39 -5.35 9.13
C LEU A 566 3.72 -4.87 7.72
N ARG A 567 4.79 -5.41 7.13
CA ARG A 567 5.18 -5.08 5.75
C ARG A 567 5.06 -6.29 4.85
N TYR A 568 4.42 -6.10 3.70
CA TYR A 568 4.39 -7.08 2.64
C TYR A 568 5.47 -6.79 1.61
N PHE A 569 6.16 -7.83 1.14
CA PHE A 569 7.18 -7.71 0.11
C PHE A 569 7.17 -8.93 -0.80
N ALA A 570 7.49 -8.74 -2.07
CA ALA A 570 7.67 -9.85 -3.00
C ALA A 570 9.04 -10.51 -2.77
N ASP A 571 9.08 -11.84 -2.62
CA ASP A 571 10.35 -12.57 -2.64
C ASP A 571 10.95 -12.60 -4.04
N ARG A 572 12.14 -13.21 -4.19
CA ARG A 572 12.85 -13.30 -5.48
C ARG A 572 12.06 -13.99 -6.60
N PHE A 573 10.98 -14.70 -6.27
CA PHE A 573 10.10 -15.38 -7.22
C PHE A 573 8.80 -14.60 -7.46
N GLY A 574 8.67 -13.39 -6.90
CA GLY A 574 7.46 -12.60 -6.98
C GLY A 574 6.35 -13.08 -6.03
N VAL A 575 6.65 -13.98 -5.09
CA VAL A 575 5.64 -14.47 -4.14
C VAL A 575 5.53 -13.47 -2.98
N PRO A 576 4.32 -12.95 -2.69
CA PRO A 576 4.12 -12.07 -1.55
C PRO A 576 4.46 -12.77 -0.24
N ARG A 577 5.33 -12.14 0.54
CA ARG A 577 5.69 -12.50 1.91
C ARG A 577 5.32 -11.34 2.83
N ALA A 578 5.25 -11.63 4.12
CA ALA A 578 4.99 -10.62 5.13
C ALA A 578 6.02 -10.74 6.25
N SER A 579 6.44 -9.60 6.78
CA SER A 579 7.24 -9.54 7.99
C SER A 579 6.75 -8.46 8.93
N ILE A 580 6.84 -8.72 10.23
CA ILE A 580 6.49 -7.79 11.29
C ILE A 580 7.71 -7.40 12.11
N GLU A 581 7.73 -6.17 12.58
CA GLU A 581 8.64 -5.64 13.60
C GLU A 581 7.82 -4.84 14.61
N GLY A 582 8.27 -4.74 15.85
CA GLY A 582 7.54 -3.97 16.85
C GLY A 582 7.81 -4.37 18.29
N THR A 583 6.78 -4.81 19.02
CA THR A 583 6.91 -5.22 20.42
C THR A 583 6.13 -6.49 20.69
N THR A 584 6.80 -7.46 21.31
CA THR A 584 6.20 -8.69 21.81
C THR A 584 5.27 -8.36 22.98
N LEU A 585 4.02 -8.76 22.84
CA LEU A 585 2.98 -8.61 23.85
C LEU A 585 2.93 -9.89 24.70
N PRO A 586 3.06 -9.77 26.04
CA PRO A 586 2.98 -10.94 26.90
C PRO A 586 1.55 -11.49 26.91
N GLU A 587 1.39 -12.82 26.95
CA GLU A 587 0.08 -13.49 26.90
C GLU A 587 -0.91 -12.94 27.94
N ARG A 588 -0.42 -12.64 29.15
CA ARG A 588 -1.22 -12.03 30.21
C ARG A 588 -1.86 -10.69 29.82
N ALA A 589 -1.17 -9.87 29.01
CA ALA A 589 -1.68 -8.58 28.55
C ALA A 589 -2.72 -8.78 27.44
N LEU A 590 -2.47 -9.71 26.50
CA LEU A 590 -3.44 -10.09 25.47
C LEU A 590 -4.76 -10.57 26.12
N ARG A 591 -4.67 -11.50 27.08
CA ARG A 591 -5.84 -12.04 27.78
C ARG A 591 -6.58 -10.99 28.61
N ARG A 592 -5.87 -10.02 29.20
CA ARG A 592 -6.46 -8.94 30.01
C ARG A 592 -7.37 -8.05 29.16
N HIS A 593 -6.96 -7.74 27.94
CA HIS A 593 -7.66 -6.83 27.04
C HIS A 593 -8.50 -7.54 25.98
N ALA A 594 -8.53 -8.88 26.00
CA ALA A 594 -9.39 -9.69 25.16
C ALA A 594 -10.86 -9.53 25.54
N ARG A 595 -11.74 -9.59 24.54
CA ARG A 595 -13.19 -9.52 24.69
C ARG A 595 -13.75 -10.93 24.70
N ARG A 596 -14.63 -11.20 25.65
CA ARG A 596 -15.42 -12.44 25.62
C ARG A 596 -16.53 -12.25 24.60
N GLY A 597 -16.53 -13.09 23.58
CA GLY A 597 -17.61 -13.16 22.60
C GLY A 597 -18.93 -13.53 23.27
N ALA A 598 -20.04 -13.08 22.69
CA ALA A 598 -21.34 -13.56 23.11
C ALA A 598 -21.41 -15.09 22.93
N PRO A 599 -21.99 -15.83 23.89
CA PRO A 599 -22.13 -17.27 23.75
C PRO A 599 -22.92 -17.59 22.48
N THR A 600 -22.34 -18.40 21.61
CA THR A 600 -23.00 -18.92 20.43
C THR A 600 -23.39 -20.37 20.67
N VAL A 601 -24.42 -20.85 19.97
CA VAL A 601 -24.80 -22.26 20.02
C VAL A 601 -24.48 -22.88 18.67
N VAL A 602 -23.81 -24.03 18.70
CA VAL A 602 -23.51 -24.82 17.50
C VAL A 602 -24.00 -26.25 17.70
N PHE A 603 -24.37 -26.90 16.60
CA PHE A 603 -24.59 -28.34 16.60
C PHE A 603 -23.25 -29.04 16.33
N GLU A 604 -22.83 -29.95 17.21
CA GLU A 604 -21.63 -30.76 16.98
C GLU A 604 -21.97 -32.25 16.95
N ARG A 605 -21.34 -32.96 16.01
CA ARG A 605 -21.41 -34.41 15.87
C ARG A 605 -20.06 -35.03 16.20
N GLN A 606 -19.78 -35.21 17.50
CA GLN A 606 -18.58 -35.93 17.93
C GLN A 606 -18.89 -37.42 18.15
N ARG A 607 -17.88 -38.29 17.99
CA ARG A 607 -17.98 -39.78 17.98
C ARG A 607 -18.78 -40.43 19.13
N ARG A 608 -19.15 -39.70 20.18
CA ARG A 608 -19.94 -40.17 21.33
C ARG A 608 -21.07 -39.24 21.79
N ARG A 609 -21.24 -38.04 21.21
CA ARG A 609 -22.28 -37.07 21.59
C ARG A 609 -22.75 -36.29 20.36
N GLU A 610 -24.05 -36.32 20.12
CA GLU A 610 -24.75 -35.49 19.13
C GLU A 610 -25.65 -34.55 19.91
N GLY A 611 -25.52 -33.24 19.71
CA GLY A 611 -26.29 -32.27 20.48
C GLY A 611 -25.84 -30.84 20.26
N LEU A 612 -26.49 -29.92 20.98
CA LEU A 612 -26.16 -28.51 20.98
C LEU A 612 -25.05 -28.23 21.99
N MET A 613 -24.08 -27.44 21.56
CA MET A 613 -22.94 -27.00 22.37
C MET A 613 -22.98 -25.48 22.46
N VAL A 614 -22.74 -24.96 23.66
CA VAL A 614 -22.44 -23.54 23.87
C VAL A 614 -20.96 -23.34 23.61
N VAL A 615 -20.65 -22.44 22.69
CA VAL A 615 -19.28 -22.02 22.37
C VAL A 615 -19.08 -20.62 22.91
N ARG A 616 -18.07 -20.46 23.76
CA ARG A 616 -17.62 -19.15 24.26
C ARG A 616 -16.21 -18.91 23.73
N THR A 617 -16.05 -17.82 22.98
CA THR A 617 -14.74 -17.41 22.46
C THR A 617 -14.19 -16.26 23.30
N VAL A 618 -12.88 -16.28 23.52
CA VAL A 618 -12.13 -15.11 23.99
C VAL A 618 -11.37 -14.58 22.78
N GLU A 619 -11.76 -13.41 22.32
CA GLU A 619 -11.25 -12.82 21.09
C GLU A 619 -10.41 -11.58 21.38
N TYR A 620 -9.33 -11.42 20.63
CA TYR A 620 -8.47 -10.25 20.71
C TYR A 620 -8.08 -9.82 19.31
N PHE A 621 -8.63 -8.68 18.85
CA PHE A 621 -8.34 -8.08 17.54
C PHE A 621 -8.35 -9.08 16.37
N GLY A 622 -9.39 -9.91 16.29
CA GLY A 622 -9.59 -10.90 15.24
C GLY A 622 -9.01 -12.29 15.52
N PHE A 623 -8.18 -12.45 16.56
CA PHE A 623 -7.67 -13.75 16.98
C PHE A 623 -8.59 -14.37 18.03
N VAL A 624 -8.86 -15.68 17.89
CA VAL A 624 -9.51 -16.49 18.93
C VAL A 624 -8.42 -17.05 19.83
N LEU A 625 -8.27 -16.51 21.04
CA LEU A 625 -7.26 -16.93 22.01
C LEU A 625 -7.69 -18.18 22.79
N GLU A 626 -8.98 -18.31 23.02
CA GLU A 626 -9.57 -19.43 23.75
C GLU A 626 -10.94 -19.74 23.18
N ARG A 627 -11.24 -21.03 23.06
CA ARG A 627 -12.55 -21.54 22.63
C ARG A 627 -12.99 -22.58 23.65
N ASP A 628 -13.91 -22.19 24.52
CA ASP A 628 -14.57 -23.08 25.46
C ASP A 628 -15.83 -23.66 24.83
N VAL A 629 -16.04 -24.96 25.01
CA VAL A 629 -17.12 -25.73 24.37
C VAL A 629 -17.75 -26.65 25.40
N GLU A 630 -18.98 -26.33 25.77
CA GLU A 630 -19.74 -27.09 26.78
C GLU A 630 -21.08 -27.55 26.19
N PRO A 631 -21.63 -28.70 26.61
CA PRO A 631 -22.99 -29.07 26.26
C PRO A 631 -23.98 -27.97 26.67
N LEU A 632 -24.91 -27.60 25.77
CA LEU A 632 -26.01 -26.71 26.11
C LEU A 632 -26.87 -27.37 27.18
N ALA A 633 -27.25 -26.60 28.20
CA ALA A 633 -28.18 -27.05 29.22
C ALA A 633 -29.54 -27.38 28.60
N ASP A 634 -30.20 -28.40 29.15
CA ASP A 634 -31.53 -28.82 28.74
C ASP A 634 -32.47 -28.72 29.96
N PRO A 635 -33.59 -27.98 29.89
CA PRO A 635 -34.08 -27.19 28.75
C PRO A 635 -33.18 -25.99 28.41
N PHE A 636 -33.33 -25.47 27.19
CA PHE A 636 -32.56 -24.36 26.64
C PHE A 636 -32.70 -23.09 27.50
N PRO A 637 -31.59 -22.49 27.94
CA PRO A 637 -31.63 -21.21 28.65
C PRO A 637 -32.30 -20.13 27.80
N GLU A 638 -33.16 -19.30 28.40
CA GLU A 638 -33.95 -18.29 27.70
C GLU A 638 -33.10 -17.38 26.80
N GLN A 639 -31.93 -16.96 27.29
CA GLN A 639 -30.97 -16.11 26.56
C GLN A 639 -30.33 -16.78 25.33
N LEU A 640 -30.32 -18.12 25.28
CA LEU A 640 -29.70 -18.92 24.23
C LEU A 640 -30.70 -19.69 23.39
N ALA A 641 -32.00 -19.65 23.73
CA ALA A 641 -33.03 -20.44 23.07
C ALA A 641 -33.15 -20.11 21.57
N ASP A 642 -33.05 -18.83 21.19
CA ASP A 642 -33.06 -18.42 19.78
C ASP A 642 -31.81 -18.90 19.04
N ALA A 643 -30.63 -18.78 19.64
CA ALA A 643 -29.38 -19.27 19.07
C ALA A 643 -29.40 -20.81 18.92
N ALA A 644 -29.95 -21.52 19.91
CA ALA A 644 -30.15 -22.96 19.90
C ALA A 644 -31.07 -23.39 18.75
N ARG A 645 -32.23 -22.76 18.60
CA ARG A 645 -33.14 -22.99 17.48
C ARG A 645 -32.48 -22.69 16.14
N GLY A 646 -31.75 -21.58 16.04
CA GLY A 646 -30.98 -21.21 14.85
C GLY A 646 -29.96 -22.30 14.47
N ALA A 647 -29.19 -22.81 15.44
CA ALA A 647 -28.23 -23.88 15.24
C ALA A 647 -28.89 -25.19 14.76
N LEU A 648 -30.06 -25.54 15.31
CA LEU A 648 -30.86 -26.69 14.87
C LEU A 648 -31.36 -26.53 13.44
N VAL A 649 -31.85 -25.32 13.06
CA VAL A 649 -32.27 -25.03 11.68
C VAL A 649 -31.10 -25.24 10.73
N GLN A 650 -29.93 -24.67 11.01
CA GLN A 650 -28.76 -24.84 10.16
C GLN A 650 -28.35 -26.31 10.03
N ALA A 651 -28.32 -27.05 11.14
CA ALA A 651 -28.01 -28.48 11.14
C ALA A 651 -29.04 -29.33 10.37
N LEU A 652 -30.33 -29.00 10.45
CA LEU A 652 -31.40 -29.65 9.69
C LEU A 652 -31.26 -29.43 8.20
N LEU A 653 -30.96 -28.19 7.78
CA LEU A 653 -30.72 -27.82 6.39
C LEU A 653 -29.46 -28.51 5.83
N ALA A 654 -28.42 -28.65 6.65
CA ALA A 654 -27.20 -29.39 6.30
C ALA A 654 -27.39 -30.92 6.27
N GLY A 655 -28.48 -31.43 6.86
CA GLY A 655 -28.74 -32.87 6.91
C GLY A 655 -27.97 -33.62 7.98
N GLU A 656 -27.55 -32.92 9.04
CA GLU A 656 -26.60 -33.40 10.03
C GLU A 656 -27.27 -33.90 11.32
N THR A 657 -28.57 -33.68 11.49
CA THR A 657 -29.28 -34.00 12.74
C THR A 657 -29.77 -35.45 12.80
N PRO A 658 -29.96 -36.01 14.01
CA PRO A 658 -30.63 -37.29 14.22
C PRO A 658 -32.16 -37.20 14.20
N HIS A 659 -32.75 -36.07 13.79
CA HIS A 659 -34.19 -35.83 13.88
C HIS A 659 -35.01 -36.87 13.08
N PRO A 660 -36.13 -37.40 13.60
CA PRO A 660 -36.94 -38.42 12.90
C PRO A 660 -37.38 -38.00 11.49
N ASP A 661 -37.77 -36.74 11.33
CA ASP A 661 -38.19 -36.16 10.04
C ASP A 661 -37.03 -35.66 9.15
N GLN A 662 -35.76 -35.88 9.52
CA GLN A 662 -34.61 -35.43 8.71
C GLN A 662 -34.61 -36.03 7.29
N GLY A 663 -35.00 -37.30 7.15
CA GLY A 663 -35.10 -37.99 5.87
C GLY A 663 -36.18 -37.37 4.95
N PRO A 664 -37.44 -37.25 5.41
CA PRO A 664 -38.49 -36.50 4.72
C PRO A 664 -38.09 -35.07 4.36
N LEU A 665 -37.52 -34.31 5.30
CA LEU A 665 -37.09 -32.93 5.09
C LEU A 665 -36.02 -32.84 3.99
N ARG A 666 -35.00 -33.71 4.02
CA ARG A 666 -33.97 -33.77 2.98
C ARG A 666 -34.56 -33.98 1.58
N ARG A 667 -35.54 -34.88 1.44
CA ARG A 667 -36.23 -35.11 0.15
C ARG A 667 -37.01 -33.88 -0.30
N ALA A 668 -37.66 -33.17 0.62
CA ALA A 668 -38.35 -31.92 0.31
C ALA A 668 -37.36 -30.82 -0.13
N LEU A 669 -36.24 -30.66 0.57
CA LEU A 669 -35.17 -29.72 0.20
C LEU A 669 -34.55 -30.04 -1.17
N GLU A 670 -34.36 -31.32 -1.48
CA GLU A 670 -33.91 -31.77 -2.82
C GLU A 670 -34.91 -31.36 -3.91
N ARG A 671 -36.22 -31.54 -3.67
CA ARG A 671 -37.30 -31.09 -4.57
C ARG A 671 -37.31 -29.56 -4.71
N VAL A 672 -37.23 -28.81 -3.62
CA VAL A 672 -37.16 -27.34 -3.63
C VAL A 672 -35.94 -26.87 -4.44
N GLY A 673 -34.77 -27.44 -4.18
CA GLY A 673 -33.54 -27.12 -4.91
C GLY A 673 -33.63 -27.47 -6.40
N PHE A 674 -34.36 -28.52 -6.77
CA PHE A 674 -34.63 -28.86 -8.17
C PHE A 674 -35.43 -27.76 -8.87
N TYR A 675 -36.54 -27.30 -8.30
CA TYR A 675 -37.35 -26.22 -8.88
C TYR A 675 -36.62 -24.87 -8.84
N TRP A 676 -35.92 -24.55 -7.75
CA TRP A 676 -35.15 -23.29 -7.64
C TRP A 676 -34.10 -23.18 -8.75
N ARG A 677 -33.29 -24.24 -8.97
CA ARG A 677 -32.29 -24.27 -10.06
C ARG A 677 -32.95 -24.14 -11.43
N ARG A 678 -34.05 -24.86 -11.67
CA ARG A 678 -34.80 -24.79 -12.94
C ARG A 678 -35.48 -23.45 -13.16
N SER A 679 -35.84 -22.71 -12.11
CA SER A 679 -36.38 -21.35 -12.20
C SER A 679 -35.31 -20.27 -12.42
N GLY A 680 -34.02 -20.62 -12.34
CA GLY A 680 -32.93 -19.64 -12.41
C GLY A 680 -32.84 -18.74 -11.18
N GLY A 681 -33.38 -19.17 -10.04
CA GLY A 681 -33.44 -18.39 -8.80
C GLY A 681 -34.66 -17.45 -8.69
N GLY A 682 -35.60 -17.50 -9.65
CA GLY A 682 -36.76 -16.60 -9.69
C GLY A 682 -37.91 -16.95 -8.74
N LEU A 683 -37.92 -18.17 -8.17
CA LEU A 683 -38.96 -18.59 -7.22
C LEU A 683 -38.66 -18.06 -5.81
N ALA A 684 -39.23 -16.90 -5.47
CA ALA A 684 -39.02 -16.23 -4.17
C ALA A 684 -39.31 -17.15 -2.95
N GLY A 685 -40.33 -18.00 -3.02
CA GLY A 685 -40.67 -18.97 -1.98
C GLY A 685 -39.70 -20.15 -1.81
N THR A 686 -38.67 -20.26 -2.66
CA THR A 686 -37.69 -21.36 -2.63
C THR A 686 -36.26 -20.90 -2.34
N ALA A 687 -36.06 -19.60 -2.09
CA ALA A 687 -34.79 -19.07 -1.65
C ALA A 687 -34.38 -19.67 -0.29
N THR A 688 -33.07 -19.87 -0.09
CA THR A 688 -32.52 -20.49 1.14
C THR A 688 -33.02 -19.81 2.40
N ASP A 689 -33.07 -18.47 2.43
CA ASP A 689 -33.51 -17.70 3.60
C ASP A 689 -35.00 -17.93 3.91
N HIS A 690 -35.83 -18.07 2.88
CA HIS A 690 -37.26 -18.35 3.05
C HIS A 690 -37.49 -19.77 3.57
N VAL A 691 -36.78 -20.75 3.02
CA VAL A 691 -36.84 -22.14 3.48
C VAL A 691 -36.36 -22.26 4.92
N ALA A 692 -35.26 -21.57 5.27
CA ALA A 692 -34.76 -21.49 6.63
C ALA A 692 -35.79 -20.88 7.58
N ALA A 693 -36.48 -19.80 7.17
CA ALA A 693 -37.55 -19.18 7.95
C ALA A 693 -38.75 -20.12 8.17
N LEU A 694 -39.15 -20.91 7.17
CA LEU A 694 -40.22 -21.90 7.30
C LEU A 694 -39.86 -23.00 8.30
N VAL A 695 -38.63 -23.52 8.25
CA VAL A 695 -38.15 -24.51 9.23
C VAL A 695 -38.03 -23.87 10.62
N ALA A 696 -37.53 -22.64 10.72
CA ALA A 696 -37.43 -21.90 11.98
C ALA A 696 -38.80 -21.67 12.62
N SER A 697 -39.84 -21.37 11.83
CA SER A 697 -41.19 -21.15 12.35
C SER A 697 -41.78 -22.39 13.02
N GLN A 698 -41.45 -23.58 12.53
CA GLN A 698 -41.88 -24.86 13.11
C GLN A 698 -41.15 -25.17 14.41
N LEU A 699 -39.92 -24.69 14.55
CA LEU A 699 -39.11 -24.83 15.75
C LEU A 699 -39.32 -23.70 16.77
N ALA A 700 -40.17 -22.70 16.50
CA ALA A 700 -40.28 -21.49 17.31
C ALA A 700 -40.62 -21.75 18.79
N ARG A 701 -41.32 -22.85 19.09
CA ARG A 701 -41.70 -23.24 20.46
C ARG A 701 -40.75 -24.25 21.11
N VAL A 702 -39.74 -24.73 20.38
CA VAL A 702 -38.79 -25.71 20.90
C VAL A 702 -37.88 -25.04 21.92
N GLY A 703 -37.94 -25.56 23.14
CA GLY A 703 -37.16 -25.16 24.29
C GLY A 703 -36.31 -26.28 24.89
N SER A 704 -36.29 -27.49 24.31
CA SER A 704 -35.44 -28.58 24.78
C SER A 704 -35.02 -29.53 23.65
N TRP A 705 -34.02 -30.37 23.91
CA TRP A 705 -33.59 -31.40 22.96
C TRP A 705 -34.68 -32.47 22.71
N GLU A 706 -35.43 -32.82 23.76
CA GLU A 706 -36.56 -33.74 23.65
C GLU A 706 -37.70 -33.15 22.81
N GLU A 707 -38.05 -31.88 23.05
CA GLU A 707 -39.06 -31.18 22.25
C GLU A 707 -38.63 -31.05 20.79
N PHE A 708 -37.33 -30.84 20.53
CA PHE A 708 -36.79 -30.85 19.18
C PHE A 708 -37.08 -32.17 18.48
N LEU A 709 -36.69 -33.31 19.09
CA LEU A 709 -36.91 -34.63 18.50
C LEU A 709 -38.40 -35.02 18.39
N GLY A 710 -39.25 -34.45 19.24
CA GLY A 710 -40.70 -34.65 19.24
C GLY A 710 -41.47 -33.73 18.28
N THR A 711 -40.84 -32.69 17.74
CA THR A 711 -41.50 -31.72 16.85
C THR A 711 -41.64 -32.31 15.45
N ARG A 712 -42.84 -32.24 14.88
CA ARG A 712 -43.07 -32.66 13.49
C ARG A 712 -42.56 -31.59 12.54
N LEU A 713 -41.66 -31.98 11.64
CA LEU A 713 -41.12 -31.09 10.61
C LEU A 713 -41.68 -31.47 9.25
N THR A 714 -42.36 -30.51 8.62
CA THR A 714 -42.98 -30.69 7.30
C THR A 714 -42.61 -29.54 6.39
N LEU A 715 -42.19 -29.87 5.17
CA LEU A 715 -41.94 -28.89 4.12
C LEU A 715 -42.73 -29.31 2.89
N ASP A 716 -43.91 -28.71 2.74
CA ASP A 716 -44.82 -29.02 1.64
C ASP A 716 -44.44 -28.22 0.39
N VAL A 717 -43.64 -28.84 -0.47
CA VAL A 717 -43.21 -28.27 -1.74
C VAL A 717 -44.40 -27.98 -2.67
N ASP A 718 -45.47 -28.76 -2.54
CA ASP A 718 -46.65 -28.61 -3.40
C ASP A 718 -47.53 -27.43 -2.97
N ALA A 719 -47.45 -27.01 -1.71
CA ALA A 719 -48.02 -25.74 -1.24
C ALA A 719 -47.11 -24.54 -1.56
N MET A 720 -45.78 -24.72 -1.56
CA MET A 720 -44.81 -23.63 -1.75
C MET A 720 -44.72 -23.10 -3.19
N ILE A 721 -44.95 -23.95 -4.18
CA ILE A 721 -44.78 -23.61 -5.60
C ILE A 721 -46.09 -23.93 -6.31
N PRO A 722 -46.82 -22.99 -6.92
CA PRO A 722 -48.08 -23.29 -7.60
C PRO A 722 -47.97 -24.40 -8.66
N GLU A 723 -49.02 -25.21 -8.84
CA GLU A 723 -49.00 -26.36 -9.76
C GLU A 723 -48.64 -25.96 -11.20
N GLY A 724 -49.13 -24.81 -11.67
CA GLY A 724 -48.81 -24.29 -13.00
C GLY A 724 -47.30 -24.03 -13.19
N GLU A 725 -46.65 -23.48 -12.19
CA GLU A 725 -45.20 -23.24 -12.20
C GLU A 725 -44.40 -24.54 -12.12
N ARG A 726 -44.82 -25.49 -11.26
CA ARG A 726 -44.19 -26.82 -11.18
C ARG A 726 -44.22 -27.52 -12.54
N ARG A 727 -45.39 -27.56 -13.20
CA ARG A 727 -45.55 -28.17 -14.52
C ARG A 727 -44.69 -27.48 -15.58
N ALA A 728 -44.61 -26.15 -15.56
CA ALA A 728 -43.77 -25.39 -16.48
C ALA A 728 -42.27 -25.71 -16.29
N LEU A 729 -41.81 -25.80 -15.03
CA LEU A 729 -40.42 -26.12 -14.72
C LEU A 729 -40.08 -27.59 -14.97
N GLU A 730 -41.00 -28.52 -14.77
CA GLU A 730 -40.84 -29.94 -15.12
C GLU A 730 -40.77 -30.16 -16.63
N ALA A 731 -41.51 -29.37 -17.41
CA ALA A 731 -41.48 -29.40 -18.87
C ALA A 731 -40.12 -28.97 -19.47
N LEU A 732 -39.28 -28.28 -18.70
CA LEU A 732 -37.93 -27.93 -19.15
C LEU A 732 -37.11 -29.20 -19.46
N PRO A 733 -36.37 -29.23 -20.58
CA PRO A 733 -35.68 -30.43 -21.04
C PRO A 733 -34.62 -30.88 -20.04
N SER A 734 -34.65 -32.16 -19.66
CA SER A 734 -33.58 -32.82 -18.86
C SER A 734 -32.43 -33.33 -19.73
N SER A 735 -32.62 -33.33 -21.05
CA SER A 735 -31.63 -33.73 -22.04
C SER A 735 -31.94 -33.13 -23.40
N VAL A 736 -30.92 -32.91 -24.22
CA VAL A 736 -31.04 -32.51 -25.63
C VAL A 736 -30.36 -33.55 -26.52
N HIS A 737 -30.76 -33.64 -27.78
CA HIS A 737 -30.07 -34.50 -28.76
C HIS A 737 -29.02 -33.68 -29.51
N LEU A 738 -27.76 -34.08 -29.40
CA LEU A 738 -26.64 -33.48 -30.14
C LEU A 738 -25.94 -34.56 -30.95
N TYR A 739 -25.95 -34.40 -32.28
CA TYR A 739 -25.39 -35.38 -33.23
C TYR A 739 -25.93 -36.81 -33.06
N GLY A 740 -27.22 -36.94 -32.73
CA GLY A 740 -27.87 -38.24 -32.48
C GLY A 740 -27.66 -38.81 -31.07
N ASP A 741 -26.78 -38.21 -30.25
CA ASP A 741 -26.56 -38.60 -28.87
C ASP A 741 -27.45 -37.80 -27.91
N ARG A 742 -28.00 -38.47 -26.90
CA ARG A 742 -28.70 -37.82 -25.78
C ARG A 742 -27.70 -37.22 -24.79
N VAL A 743 -27.68 -35.90 -24.69
CA VAL A 743 -26.80 -35.10 -23.82
C VAL A 743 -27.58 -34.60 -22.61
N PRO A 744 -27.16 -34.89 -21.36
CA PRO A 744 -27.81 -34.39 -20.16
C PRO A 744 -27.72 -32.86 -20.03
N VAL A 745 -28.80 -32.26 -19.55
CA VAL A 745 -28.93 -30.82 -19.28
C VAL A 745 -29.12 -30.63 -17.78
N ASP A 746 -28.19 -29.93 -17.15
CA ASP A 746 -28.34 -29.46 -15.77
C ASP A 746 -28.75 -28.00 -15.75
N TYR A 747 -29.43 -27.59 -14.68
CA TYR A 747 -29.80 -26.20 -14.42
C TYR A 747 -29.06 -25.76 -13.16
N GLU A 748 -28.47 -24.57 -13.18
CA GLU A 748 -27.69 -23.99 -12.08
C GLU A 748 -28.00 -22.49 -11.96
N VAL A 749 -27.53 -21.86 -10.87
CA VAL A 749 -27.62 -20.41 -10.67
C VAL A 749 -26.23 -19.89 -10.31
N GLU A 750 -25.68 -19.01 -11.14
CA GLU A 750 -24.34 -18.44 -11.00
C GLU A 750 -24.46 -16.94 -10.76
N ARG A 751 -23.98 -16.44 -9.60
CA ARG A 751 -24.05 -15.01 -9.22
C ARG A 751 -25.45 -14.38 -9.39
N GLY A 752 -26.49 -15.14 -9.06
CA GLY A 752 -27.90 -14.71 -9.19
C GLY A 752 -28.50 -14.84 -10.60
N VAL A 753 -27.77 -15.43 -11.55
CA VAL A 753 -28.25 -15.66 -12.92
C VAL A 753 -28.46 -17.15 -13.16
N GLY A 754 -29.66 -17.55 -13.60
CA GLY A 754 -29.93 -18.92 -14.02
C GLY A 754 -29.13 -19.30 -15.25
N VAL A 755 -28.48 -20.46 -15.24
CA VAL A 755 -27.70 -20.99 -16.36
C VAL A 755 -28.07 -22.44 -16.65
N VAL A 756 -27.89 -22.85 -17.90
CA VAL A 756 -28.01 -24.23 -18.35
C VAL A 756 -26.63 -24.81 -18.57
N ARG A 757 -26.37 -26.03 -18.11
CA ARG A 757 -25.07 -26.70 -18.26
C ARG A 757 -25.21 -28.01 -19.04
N LEU A 758 -24.55 -28.08 -20.19
CA LEU A 758 -24.51 -29.27 -21.02
C LEU A 758 -23.34 -30.19 -20.62
N ARG A 759 -23.65 -31.45 -20.28
CA ARG A 759 -22.64 -32.48 -19.96
C ARG A 759 -22.22 -33.24 -21.20
N LEU A 760 -21.10 -32.84 -21.79
CA LEU A 760 -20.57 -33.40 -23.03
C LEU A 760 -19.49 -34.45 -22.77
N LYS A 761 -19.39 -35.45 -23.64
CA LYS A 761 -18.19 -36.29 -23.75
C LYS A 761 -17.11 -35.53 -24.55
N GLU A 762 -15.83 -35.83 -24.30
CA GLU A 762 -14.72 -35.14 -24.98
C GLU A 762 -14.83 -35.16 -26.52
N GLY A 763 -15.24 -36.29 -27.11
CA GLY A 763 -15.45 -36.40 -28.55
C GLY A 763 -16.57 -35.51 -29.10
N GLN A 764 -17.63 -35.28 -28.31
CA GLN A 764 -18.74 -34.38 -28.67
C GLN A 764 -18.29 -32.93 -28.57
N ALA A 765 -17.62 -32.57 -27.47
CA ALA A 765 -17.14 -31.20 -27.24
C ALA A 765 -16.14 -30.72 -28.31
N ARG A 766 -15.30 -31.63 -28.84
CA ARG A 766 -14.35 -31.32 -29.93
C ARG A 766 -15.01 -31.07 -31.29
N ARG A 767 -16.22 -31.60 -31.50
CA ARG A 767 -16.97 -31.49 -32.76
C ARG A 767 -18.03 -30.39 -32.73
N LEU A 768 -18.36 -29.90 -31.53
CA LEU A 768 -19.41 -28.91 -31.29
C LEU A 768 -19.13 -27.56 -31.98
N GLN A 769 -20.03 -27.15 -32.88
CA GLN A 769 -20.04 -25.81 -33.46
C GLN A 769 -21.04 -24.90 -32.75
N PRO A 770 -20.87 -23.57 -32.81
CA PRO A 770 -21.83 -22.63 -32.23
C PRO A 770 -23.27 -22.82 -32.74
N SER A 771 -23.44 -23.18 -34.02
CA SER A 771 -24.74 -23.46 -34.64
C SER A 771 -25.44 -24.70 -34.08
N ASP A 772 -24.69 -25.60 -33.44
CA ASP A 772 -25.19 -26.88 -32.96
C ASP A 772 -25.67 -26.79 -31.50
N VAL A 773 -25.46 -25.66 -30.83
CA VAL A 773 -25.92 -25.43 -29.46
C VAL A 773 -27.42 -25.10 -29.48
N PRO A 774 -28.29 -25.88 -28.80
CA PRO A 774 -29.71 -25.61 -28.78
C PRO A 774 -30.02 -24.28 -28.09
N SER A 775 -31.06 -23.60 -28.55
CA SER A 775 -31.55 -22.39 -27.89
C SER A 775 -32.23 -22.74 -26.57
N PHE A 776 -31.72 -22.17 -25.47
CA PHE A 776 -32.35 -22.20 -24.16
C PHE A 776 -32.84 -20.80 -23.79
N ASP A 777 -33.72 -20.74 -22.80
CA ASP A 777 -34.24 -19.49 -22.19
C ASP A 777 -33.19 -18.73 -21.35
N ARG A 778 -31.95 -19.24 -21.27
CA ARG A 778 -30.87 -18.71 -20.43
C ARG A 778 -29.48 -19.09 -20.93
N PRO A 779 -28.39 -18.47 -20.44
CA PRO A 779 -27.03 -18.75 -20.90
C PRO A 779 -26.60 -20.22 -20.74
N VAL A 780 -25.89 -20.73 -21.74
CA VAL A 780 -25.40 -22.12 -21.78
C VAL A 780 -23.93 -22.20 -21.35
N ARG A 781 -23.63 -23.16 -20.48
CA ARG A 781 -22.32 -23.53 -19.94
C ARG A 781 -21.98 -24.96 -20.33
N PHE A 782 -20.70 -25.31 -20.29
CA PHE A 782 -20.22 -26.62 -20.73
C PHE A 782 -19.43 -27.34 -19.65
N THR A 783 -19.69 -28.64 -19.51
CA THR A 783 -18.87 -29.55 -18.71
C THR A 783 -18.49 -30.74 -19.57
N VAL A 784 -17.19 -31.00 -19.73
CA VAL A 784 -16.67 -32.10 -20.52
C VAL A 784 -16.12 -33.21 -19.63
N LEU A 785 -16.75 -34.37 -19.72
CA LEU A 785 -16.32 -35.60 -19.04
C LEU A 785 -15.15 -36.22 -19.81
N ARG A 786 -13.98 -36.33 -19.14
CA ARG A 786 -12.70 -36.80 -19.73
C ARG A 786 -12.20 -38.12 -19.13
N GLY A 787 -13.11 -39.09 -18.90
CA GLY A 787 -12.75 -40.41 -18.37
C GLY A 787 -12.06 -40.33 -16.99
N LYS A 788 -10.78 -40.75 -16.90
CA LYS A 788 -9.97 -40.67 -15.67
C LYS A 788 -9.36 -39.28 -15.41
N ARG A 789 -9.52 -38.32 -16.31
CA ARG A 789 -9.04 -36.94 -16.14
C ARG A 789 -10.14 -36.07 -15.54
N GLU A 790 -9.73 -35.02 -14.83
CA GLU A 790 -10.63 -34.05 -14.25
C GLU A 790 -11.56 -33.42 -15.30
N ALA A 791 -12.83 -33.24 -14.96
CA ALA A 791 -13.82 -32.67 -15.87
C ALA A 791 -13.46 -31.22 -16.21
N LEU A 792 -13.50 -30.87 -17.50
CA LEU A 792 -13.25 -29.50 -17.94
C LEU A 792 -14.56 -28.70 -17.87
N ARG A 793 -14.59 -27.62 -17.10
CA ARG A 793 -15.71 -26.68 -17.04
C ARG A 793 -15.38 -25.43 -17.85
N SER A 794 -16.37 -24.87 -18.54
CA SER A 794 -16.18 -23.71 -19.41
C SER A 794 -17.45 -22.86 -19.50
N ASP A 795 -17.26 -21.55 -19.57
CA ASP A 795 -18.34 -20.58 -19.62
C ASP A 795 -18.79 -20.27 -21.04
N SER A 796 -17.92 -20.50 -22.03
CA SER A 796 -18.15 -20.33 -23.46
C SER A 796 -17.59 -21.49 -24.29
N LEU A 797 -17.97 -21.60 -25.56
CA LEU A 797 -17.37 -22.55 -26.50
C LEU A 797 -15.90 -22.23 -26.81
N ASP A 798 -15.51 -20.95 -26.82
CA ASP A 798 -14.13 -20.53 -27.12
C ASP A 798 -13.19 -20.84 -25.95
N ASP A 799 -13.65 -20.63 -24.72
CA ASP A 799 -12.97 -21.11 -23.51
C ASP A 799 -12.84 -22.64 -23.52
N LEU A 800 -13.88 -23.34 -23.98
CA LEU A 800 -13.89 -24.79 -24.03
C LEU A 800 -12.88 -25.31 -25.05
N ARG A 801 -12.81 -24.67 -26.22
CA ARG A 801 -11.83 -24.98 -27.27
C ARG A 801 -10.41 -24.72 -26.80
N ARG A 802 -10.15 -23.59 -26.12
CA ARG A 802 -8.86 -23.29 -25.49
C ARG A 802 -8.49 -24.36 -24.47
N GLY A 803 -9.39 -24.71 -23.56
CA GLY A 803 -9.18 -25.76 -22.56
C GLY A 803 -8.98 -27.17 -23.12
N LEU A 804 -9.57 -27.49 -24.28
CA LEU A 804 -9.37 -28.77 -24.98
C LEU A 804 -8.11 -28.82 -25.88
N SER A 805 -7.59 -27.64 -26.25
CA SER A 805 -6.36 -27.48 -27.06
C SER A 805 -5.07 -27.56 -26.24
N GLY A 806 -5.17 -27.42 -24.91
CA GLY A 806 -4.05 -27.54 -23.98
C GLY A 806 -3.60 -28.99 -23.73
N LEU A 807 -2.85 -29.57 -24.67
CA LEU A 807 -1.95 -30.70 -24.41
C LEU A 807 -0.60 -30.45 -25.07
N SER A 808 0.44 -30.30 -24.25
CA SER A 808 1.82 -30.06 -24.67
C SER A 808 2.37 -31.24 -25.49
N ARG A 809 3.26 -30.94 -26.45
CA ARG A 809 3.96 -31.92 -27.31
C ARG A 809 4.63 -33.08 -26.52
N GLY A 810 4.90 -32.91 -25.22
CA GLY A 810 5.57 -33.91 -24.37
C GLY A 810 4.74 -35.16 -24.06
N GLU A 811 3.41 -35.08 -24.01
CA GLU A 811 2.58 -36.26 -23.69
C GLU A 811 2.32 -37.16 -24.91
N ARG A 812 2.35 -36.61 -26.14
CA ARG A 812 2.23 -37.40 -27.39
C ARG A 812 3.38 -38.39 -27.57
N GLN A 813 4.59 -38.07 -27.10
CA GLN A 813 5.74 -38.98 -27.16
C GLN A 813 5.65 -40.14 -26.16
N ARG A 814 4.93 -39.99 -25.03
CA ARG A 814 4.78 -41.07 -24.03
C ARG A 814 3.81 -42.17 -24.48
N LEU A 815 2.81 -41.84 -25.31
CA LEU A 815 1.84 -42.82 -25.82
C LEU A 815 2.38 -43.65 -26.99
N VAL A 816 3.29 -43.11 -27.81
CA VAL A 816 3.94 -43.87 -28.89
C VAL A 816 4.96 -44.90 -28.34
N ARG A 817 5.55 -44.66 -27.16
CA ARG A 817 6.51 -45.59 -26.54
C ARG A 817 5.88 -46.77 -25.78
N ARG A 818 4.58 -46.75 -25.46
CA ARG A 818 3.90 -47.86 -24.75
C ARG A 818 3.27 -48.91 -25.66
N GLY A 819 3.23 -48.70 -26.98
CA GLY A 819 2.67 -49.65 -27.96
C GLY A 819 3.63 -50.73 -28.48
N ARG A 820 4.89 -50.76 -28.04
CA ARG A 820 5.90 -51.76 -28.47
C ARG A 820 6.58 -52.42 -27.25
N ARG A 821 5.86 -53.29 -26.56
CA ARG A 821 6.47 -54.45 -25.88
C ARG A 821 5.63 -55.67 -26.22
N GLY A 822 6.15 -56.44 -27.18
CA GLY A 822 5.54 -57.68 -27.64
C GLY A 822 5.53 -58.75 -26.55
N ARG A 823 4.47 -59.56 -26.57
CA ARG A 823 4.41 -60.88 -25.96
C ARG A 823 5.67 -61.69 -26.30
N ARG A 824 6.37 -62.19 -25.28
CA ARG A 824 7.02 -63.50 -25.34
C ARG A 824 6.70 -64.25 -24.04
N ARG A 825 6.39 -65.52 -24.28
CA ARG A 825 5.86 -66.60 -23.43
C ARG A 825 6.10 -66.51 -21.95
#